data_AF-A0A7D9IM17-F1
#
_entry.id   AF-A0A7D9IM17-F1
#
_cell.length_a   1.000
_cell.length_b   1.000
_cell.length_c   1.000
_cell.angle_alpha   90.00
_cell.angle_beta   90.00
_cell.angle_gamma   90.00
#
_symmetry.space_group_name_H-M   'P 1'
#
loop_
_entity.id
_entity.type
_entity.pdbx_description
1 polymer ?
#
loop_
_entity_poly.entity_id
_entity_poly.type
_entity_poly.pdbx_seq_one_letter_code
_entity_poly.pdbx_strand_id
1 'polypeptide(L)'
;VLTLCLAIHPKHLETLSKDRSWQSFITDLVLLCNHSALRWYVVEQFFLMATRCSDGHRPLIFLITLLFSVLTTIVEDNPGTSGEYFTLLSKLLNFAHTVTAPYSTAEKLLANEIAWLKRAKDLVKSSGSTEAVAGCLLEGHLLITRELLLFLSPTKKHQVGCHSNGPCLVKELLDEFIFPASKIVIESRKCGDVWDKPVIAVCNTSPTLVAAFELLVSLCAGCIENLQYVANALTELYYSGNEMPLLEWEYTPPIGPRPMRGFVGLKNAGATCYMNSVIQQLFMIPKIREGILAAEETLTLPDEECLNEEEKAESESTVDTGYQSEDSKDNSNEKDNNREKEAKLNLEYQTSILKQLQFIFGHLSASQLQYYVPQGLWKTFKYQGEQVNLREQHDALEFFNSLIDILDEGLKALGHEPVLIRILGGTFADQKICKGCPHRYSKDDPFIALTIDIRNHQNLIESLDQFVKGDLLEGANAYHCDKCNKKVDTVKRMCFKKLPKVLAIQLKRFDYDWERDVAVKFNDYFEFPREFDMEPYTVEGLARIENESAEENENNTEVTEHSGNDRREHPSTKYRLVGVVVHSGQASGGHYYSYIRTTAHGYTNWFKFDDGDVSDCKMDDDEEMKTQCFGGEYMGEVFDHMMKRMSYRRQKRWWNAYILFYERMDDQDNYGNVALTKDFKIPGVIEQEVRKQNMEFLHNRIQFSNEYFDFIRKLVTVNINLDSEDVEDLSLISITLLSKFLFTCGLRTKKTIRGPAGDWYEAITGLLRQSKTVRLWFAQNVLFAHPERISEYLLESPTAEVRTMFSKMLVFLCRVSRPDGECDPPYVLEEKQMDANKDISRTVLSEYLLRAILKLLHKEVPENGRNLHQYFSFFWMYANLGVAEKKQLLSLDVPALFIQVALDEGPGLSIRYQYPELGKLHAVVSCLIRSCDVSSRWQSSAEGREPIRVKEMELIMKIQENVDDQIFERANYVKKLIENQTEAEETVQLLKHCCWENPHFSWLVLKELLFQISCSYTYEMRPFVDLLLEMTLLNDSWQKHRVVNILK
;
A
#
# COMPACT_ATOMS: atom_id res chain seq x y z
N VAL A 1 -21.50 42.14 -10.74
CA VAL A 1 -22.06 43.38 -11.34
C VAL A 1 -21.46 43.64 -12.72
N LEU A 2 -20.14 43.80 -12.85
CA LEU A 2 -19.48 44.07 -14.14
C LEU A 2 -19.86 43.07 -15.26
N THR A 3 -19.83 41.76 -14.99
CA THR A 3 -20.25 40.71 -15.94
C THR A 3 -21.67 40.90 -16.44
N LEU A 4 -22.60 41.23 -15.53
CA LEU A 4 -24.01 41.46 -15.87
C LEU A 4 -24.17 42.72 -16.73
N CYS A 5 -23.45 43.80 -16.42
CA CYS A 5 -23.45 45.01 -17.23
C CYS A 5 -22.94 44.75 -18.65
N LEU A 6 -21.88 43.95 -18.80
CA LEU A 6 -21.33 43.58 -20.10
C LEU A 6 -22.25 42.62 -20.86
N ALA A 7 -22.96 41.73 -20.17
CA ALA A 7 -23.98 40.87 -20.79
C ALA A 7 -25.17 41.67 -21.35
N ILE A 8 -25.61 42.72 -20.65
CA ILE A 8 -26.70 43.61 -21.10
C ILE A 8 -26.23 44.53 -22.24
N HIS A 9 -24.95 44.94 -22.24
CA HIS A 9 -24.37 45.83 -23.26
C HIS A 9 -23.05 45.30 -23.87
N PRO A 10 -23.11 44.27 -24.75
CA PRO A 10 -21.94 43.59 -25.32
C PRO A 10 -20.93 44.50 -26.05
N LYS A 11 -21.40 45.59 -26.66
CA LYS A 11 -20.56 46.54 -27.42
C LYS A 11 -19.48 47.21 -26.56
N HIS A 12 -19.70 47.32 -25.25
CA HIS A 12 -18.71 47.88 -24.34
C HIS A 12 -17.54 46.92 -24.10
N LEU A 13 -17.77 45.61 -24.14
CA LEU A 13 -16.70 44.61 -24.01
C LEU A 13 -15.70 44.74 -25.15
N GLU A 14 -16.17 44.92 -26.39
CA GLU A 14 -15.30 45.14 -27.55
C GLU A 14 -14.48 46.44 -27.45
N THR A 15 -15.03 47.45 -26.78
CA THR A 15 -14.35 48.73 -26.54
C THR A 15 -13.27 48.57 -25.47
N LEU A 16 -13.60 47.87 -24.37
CA LEU A 16 -12.67 47.57 -23.28
C LEU A 16 -11.51 46.69 -23.73
N SER A 17 -11.71 45.73 -24.63
CA SER A 17 -10.63 44.91 -25.19
C SER A 17 -9.51 45.72 -25.86
N LYS A 18 -9.80 46.95 -26.29
CA LYS A 18 -8.80 47.84 -26.90
C LYS A 18 -8.06 48.73 -25.87
N ASP A 19 -8.56 48.80 -24.64
CA ASP A 19 -7.96 49.59 -23.56
C ASP A 19 -6.84 48.81 -22.88
N ARG A 20 -5.67 49.45 -22.72
CA ARG A 20 -4.54 48.85 -21.99
C ARG A 20 -4.83 48.68 -20.50
N SER A 21 -5.60 49.59 -19.91
CA SER A 21 -5.98 49.52 -18.49
C SER A 21 -6.80 48.28 -18.19
N TRP A 22 -7.62 47.84 -19.17
CA TRP A 22 -8.39 46.60 -19.09
C TRP A 22 -7.50 45.36 -19.15
N GLN A 23 -6.46 45.37 -19.99
CA GLN A 23 -5.49 44.28 -20.07
C GLN A 23 -4.72 44.12 -18.75
N SER A 24 -4.24 45.23 -18.17
CA SER A 24 -3.61 45.24 -16.85
C SER A 24 -4.58 44.74 -15.77
N PHE A 25 -5.81 45.25 -15.73
CA PHE A 25 -6.82 44.81 -14.76
C PHE A 25 -7.08 43.30 -14.79
N ILE A 26 -7.17 42.69 -15.98
CA ILE A 26 -7.31 41.23 -16.12
C ILE A 26 -6.09 40.52 -15.54
N THR A 27 -4.89 40.96 -15.93
CA THR A 27 -3.63 40.35 -15.52
C THR A 27 -3.42 40.45 -14.01
N ASP A 28 -3.68 41.62 -13.43
CA ASP A 28 -3.54 41.90 -12.01
C ASP A 28 -4.47 41.02 -11.19
N LEU A 29 -5.72 40.83 -11.62
CA LEU A 29 -6.69 40.03 -10.90
C LEU A 29 -6.46 38.53 -11.03
N VAL A 30 -6.00 38.05 -12.18
CA VAL A 30 -5.83 36.61 -12.45
C VAL A 30 -4.47 36.09 -11.96
N LEU A 31 -3.42 36.93 -11.94
CA LEU A 31 -2.05 36.52 -11.59
C LEU A 31 -1.49 37.22 -10.35
N LEU A 32 -1.56 38.55 -10.29
CA LEU A 32 -0.84 39.32 -9.26
C LEU A 32 -1.63 39.51 -7.96
N CYS A 33 -2.91 39.14 -7.96
CA CYS A 33 -3.75 39.22 -6.78
C CYS A 33 -3.33 38.17 -5.75
N ASN A 34 -2.94 38.60 -4.55
CA ASN A 34 -2.51 37.70 -3.48
C ASN A 34 -3.65 36.85 -2.86
N HIS A 35 -4.91 37.13 -3.17
CA HIS A 35 -6.06 36.45 -2.58
C HIS A 35 -6.57 35.32 -3.48
N SER A 36 -6.25 34.06 -3.15
CA SER A 36 -6.62 32.88 -3.97
C SER A 36 -8.12 32.77 -4.27
N ALA A 37 -8.99 32.98 -3.26
CA ALA A 37 -10.43 32.93 -3.47
C ALA A 37 -10.95 33.98 -4.47
N LEU A 38 -10.30 35.16 -4.52
CA LEU A 38 -10.66 36.19 -5.49
C LEU A 38 -10.23 35.77 -6.89
N ARG A 39 -9.02 35.22 -7.05
CA ARG A 39 -8.56 34.68 -8.33
C ARG A 39 -9.52 33.62 -8.87
N TRP A 40 -9.93 32.67 -8.03
CA TRP A 40 -10.92 31.65 -8.41
C TRP A 40 -12.24 32.25 -8.89
N TYR A 41 -12.77 33.24 -8.16
CA TYR A 41 -14.00 33.92 -8.59
C TYR A 41 -13.81 34.65 -9.92
N VAL A 42 -12.65 35.30 -10.10
CA VAL A 42 -12.30 36.03 -11.31
C VAL A 42 -12.19 35.12 -12.53
N VAL A 43 -11.64 33.90 -12.39
CA VAL A 43 -11.61 32.88 -13.46
C VAL A 43 -13.01 32.64 -14.02
N GLU A 44 -13.99 32.36 -13.15
CA GLU A 44 -15.37 32.12 -13.57
C GLU A 44 -15.99 33.36 -14.24
N GLN A 45 -15.74 34.55 -13.69
CA GLN A 45 -16.29 35.77 -14.24
C GLN A 45 -15.72 36.10 -15.61
N PHE A 46 -14.40 36.01 -15.81
CA PHE A 46 -13.78 36.27 -17.11
C PHE A 46 -14.13 35.19 -18.14
N PHE A 47 -14.27 33.93 -17.72
CA PHE A 47 -14.80 32.89 -18.59
C PHE A 47 -16.21 33.24 -19.07
N LEU A 48 -17.12 33.64 -18.18
CA LEU A 48 -18.47 34.08 -18.57
C LEU A 48 -18.47 35.33 -19.45
N MET A 49 -17.60 36.31 -19.18
CA MET A 49 -17.46 37.50 -20.02
C MET A 49 -17.03 37.13 -21.44
N ALA A 50 -16.04 36.26 -21.58
CA ALA A 50 -15.50 35.84 -22.87
C ALA A 50 -16.46 34.95 -23.67
N THR A 51 -17.32 34.17 -23.00
CA THR A 51 -18.14 33.13 -23.65
C THR A 51 -19.63 33.44 -23.74
N ARG A 52 -20.18 34.30 -22.87
CA ARG A 52 -21.64 34.56 -22.77
C ARG A 52 -22.04 36.02 -22.96
N CYS A 53 -21.11 36.96 -22.90
CA CYS A 53 -21.42 38.40 -22.96
C CYS A 53 -21.29 39.01 -24.37
N SER A 54 -21.00 38.21 -25.41
CA SER A 54 -20.91 38.66 -26.80
C SER A 54 -21.33 37.54 -27.75
N ASP A 55 -22.01 37.91 -28.84
CA ASP A 55 -22.47 36.97 -29.88
C ASP A 55 -21.35 36.52 -30.84
N GLY A 56 -20.12 37.06 -30.70
CA GLY A 56 -18.98 36.74 -31.57
C GLY A 56 -17.75 36.26 -30.82
N HIS A 57 -16.82 35.61 -31.54
CA HIS A 57 -15.60 35.02 -30.93
C HIS A 57 -14.50 36.05 -30.60
N ARG A 58 -14.69 37.34 -30.89
CA ARG A 58 -13.64 38.36 -30.73
C ARG A 58 -13.17 38.53 -29.27
N PRO A 59 -14.05 38.66 -28.25
CA PRO A 59 -13.62 38.78 -26.86
C PRO A 59 -12.92 37.52 -26.34
N LEU A 60 -13.37 36.34 -26.78
CA LEU A 60 -12.74 35.06 -26.49
C LEU A 60 -11.31 34.99 -27.04
N ILE A 61 -11.13 35.26 -28.34
CA ILE A 61 -9.82 35.26 -28.99
C ILE A 61 -8.92 36.33 -28.35
N PHE A 62 -9.44 37.53 -28.08
CA PHE A 62 -8.70 38.59 -27.39
C PHE A 62 -8.16 38.12 -26.04
N LEU A 63 -9.00 37.50 -25.22
CA LEU A 63 -8.59 37.07 -23.87
C LEU A 63 -7.55 35.95 -23.95
N ILE A 64 -7.72 34.98 -24.86
CA ILE A 64 -6.71 33.93 -25.11
C ILE A 64 -5.39 34.56 -25.54
N THR A 65 -5.41 35.49 -26.51
CA THR A 65 -4.21 36.18 -26.99
C THR A 65 -3.52 37.00 -25.89
N LEU A 66 -4.29 37.68 -25.03
CA LEU A 66 -3.76 38.42 -23.89
C LEU A 66 -3.04 37.49 -22.92
N LEU A 67 -3.67 36.37 -22.54
CA LEU A 67 -3.08 35.42 -21.60
C LEU A 67 -1.77 34.84 -22.18
N PHE A 68 -1.76 34.39 -23.44
CA PHE A 68 -0.51 33.93 -24.08
C PHE A 68 0.58 35.01 -24.15
N SER A 69 0.23 36.30 -24.24
CA SER A 69 1.22 37.39 -24.28
C SER A 69 1.97 37.58 -22.96
N VAL A 70 1.39 37.16 -21.83
CA VAL A 70 1.99 37.27 -20.49
C VAL A 70 2.62 35.95 -20.01
N LEU A 71 2.43 34.85 -20.75
CA LEU A 71 2.88 33.50 -20.38
C LEU A 71 4.39 33.40 -20.18
N THR A 72 5.20 33.97 -21.08
CA THR A 72 6.67 33.91 -21.00
C THR A 72 7.29 35.14 -20.31
N THR A 73 6.49 35.89 -19.56
CA THR A 73 6.95 37.10 -18.85
C THR A 73 6.44 37.05 -17.41
N ILE A 74 5.23 37.57 -17.17
CA ILE A 74 4.68 37.74 -15.82
C ILE A 74 4.43 36.40 -15.13
N VAL A 75 4.05 35.36 -15.87
CA VAL A 75 3.72 34.04 -15.29
C VAL A 75 4.98 33.33 -14.79
N GLU A 76 6.08 33.36 -15.54
CA GLU A 76 7.35 32.75 -15.13
C GLU A 76 7.93 33.42 -13.87
N ASP A 77 7.71 34.73 -13.71
CA ASP A 77 8.11 35.48 -12.51
C ASP A 77 7.20 35.23 -11.29
N ASN A 78 5.99 34.66 -11.48
CA ASN A 78 4.98 34.47 -10.44
C ASN A 78 4.40 33.03 -10.40
N PRO A 79 5.24 31.99 -10.21
CA PRO A 79 4.81 30.60 -10.25
C PRO A 79 3.75 30.27 -9.18
N GLY A 80 3.88 30.84 -7.97
CA GLY A 80 3.00 30.54 -6.84
C GLY A 80 1.54 30.98 -6.98
N THR A 81 1.22 31.85 -7.94
CA THR A 81 -0.16 32.33 -8.19
C THR A 81 -0.66 31.99 -9.60
N SER A 82 0.11 31.21 -10.36
CA SER A 82 -0.15 30.89 -11.76
C SER A 82 -1.26 29.85 -12.00
N GLY A 83 -1.65 29.06 -10.99
CA GLY A 83 -2.61 27.96 -11.15
C GLY A 83 -3.99 28.40 -11.69
N GLU A 84 -4.56 29.46 -11.13
CA GLU A 84 -5.85 29.99 -11.60
C GLU A 84 -5.75 30.59 -13.02
N TYR A 85 -4.60 31.17 -13.37
CA TYR A 85 -4.31 31.64 -14.72
C TYR A 85 -4.36 30.50 -15.75
N PHE A 86 -3.66 29.39 -15.48
CA PHE A 86 -3.66 28.23 -16.36
C PHE A 86 -5.06 27.62 -16.48
N THR A 87 -5.79 27.57 -15.37
CA THR A 87 -7.19 27.10 -15.35
C THR A 87 -8.07 27.94 -16.29
N LEU A 88 -7.99 29.27 -16.22
CA LEU A 88 -8.74 30.16 -17.12
C LEU A 88 -8.37 29.94 -18.58
N LEU A 89 -7.07 29.91 -18.88
CA LEU A 89 -6.59 29.74 -20.25
C LEU A 89 -7.01 28.41 -20.85
N SER A 90 -6.89 27.31 -20.11
CA SER A 90 -7.35 25.99 -20.53
C SER A 90 -8.86 25.95 -20.77
N LYS A 91 -9.67 26.55 -19.89
CA LYS A 91 -11.13 26.64 -20.09
C LYS A 91 -11.49 27.40 -21.36
N LEU A 92 -10.81 28.52 -21.63
CA LEU A 92 -11.06 29.35 -22.82
C LEU A 92 -10.66 28.62 -24.11
N LEU A 93 -9.51 27.93 -24.12
CA LEU A 93 -9.06 27.13 -25.27
C LEU A 93 -10.03 25.97 -25.56
N ASN A 94 -10.45 25.25 -24.53
CA ASN A 94 -11.43 24.18 -24.65
C ASN A 94 -12.74 24.69 -25.27
N PHE A 95 -13.27 25.78 -24.73
CA PHE A 95 -14.49 26.40 -25.24
C PHE A 95 -14.32 26.89 -26.68
N ALA A 96 -13.18 27.51 -27.02
CA ALA A 96 -12.86 27.95 -28.37
C ALA A 96 -12.88 26.78 -29.38
N HIS A 97 -12.41 25.60 -28.97
CA HIS A 97 -12.52 24.39 -29.77
C HIS A 97 -13.99 23.94 -29.91
N THR A 98 -14.75 23.87 -28.82
CA THR A 98 -16.17 23.45 -28.84
C THR A 98 -17.04 24.30 -29.75
N VAL A 99 -16.79 25.61 -29.81
CA VAL A 99 -17.53 26.55 -30.69
C VAL A 99 -16.88 26.76 -32.06
N THR A 100 -15.87 25.93 -32.41
CA THR A 100 -15.12 25.99 -33.67
C THR A 100 -14.63 27.39 -34.04
N ALA A 101 -14.16 28.15 -33.05
CA ALA A 101 -13.68 29.50 -33.25
C ALA A 101 -12.46 29.52 -34.20
N PRO A 102 -12.37 30.46 -35.14
CA PRO A 102 -11.25 30.54 -36.08
C PRO A 102 -9.98 30.97 -35.35
N TYR A 103 -9.15 29.99 -34.98
CA TYR A 103 -7.92 30.20 -34.22
C TYR A 103 -6.69 29.65 -34.95
N SER A 104 -6.26 30.37 -35.99
CA SER A 104 -5.18 29.94 -36.91
C SER A 104 -3.77 29.90 -36.29
N THR A 105 -3.59 30.40 -35.06
CA THR A 105 -2.29 30.44 -34.37
C THR A 105 -2.04 29.23 -33.47
N ALA A 106 -3.02 28.33 -33.30
CA ALA A 106 -2.94 27.17 -32.41
C ALA A 106 -1.67 26.32 -32.62
N GLU A 107 -1.33 26.01 -33.88
CA GLU A 107 -0.18 25.16 -34.20
C GLU A 107 1.17 25.81 -33.84
N LYS A 108 1.28 27.13 -34.02
CA LYS A 108 2.47 27.88 -33.64
C LYS A 108 2.63 27.93 -32.13
N LEU A 109 1.53 28.16 -31.40
CA LEU A 109 1.55 28.15 -29.94
C LEU A 109 1.91 26.75 -29.41
N LEU A 110 1.35 25.70 -29.99
CA LEU A 110 1.69 24.33 -29.62
C LEU A 110 3.18 24.04 -29.79
N ALA A 111 3.79 24.49 -30.90
CA ALA A 111 5.22 24.34 -31.11
C ALA A 111 6.06 25.06 -30.05
N ASN A 112 5.62 26.25 -29.59
CA ASN A 112 6.28 26.98 -28.51
C ASN A 112 6.17 26.25 -27.17
N GLU A 113 5.00 25.70 -26.85
CA GLU A 113 4.78 24.94 -25.61
C GLU A 113 5.61 23.66 -25.59
N ILE A 114 5.66 22.90 -26.70
CA ILE A 114 6.51 21.72 -26.82
C ILE A 114 7.99 22.08 -26.62
N ALA A 115 8.43 23.21 -27.19
CA ALA A 115 9.80 23.69 -26.97
C ALA A 115 10.05 24.07 -25.51
N TRP A 116 9.05 24.63 -24.81
CA TRP A 116 9.13 24.93 -23.38
C TRP A 116 9.26 23.65 -22.55
N LEU A 117 8.41 22.63 -22.80
CA LEU A 117 8.47 21.34 -22.11
C LEU A 117 9.84 20.67 -22.27
N LYS A 118 10.43 20.73 -23.48
CA LYS A 118 11.79 20.19 -23.70
C LYS A 118 12.86 20.93 -22.89
N ARG A 119 12.78 22.27 -22.82
CA ARG A 119 13.70 23.05 -21.97
C ARG A 119 13.52 22.73 -20.48
N ALA A 120 12.28 22.57 -20.02
CA ALA A 120 11.99 22.19 -18.64
C ALA A 120 12.60 20.82 -18.29
N LYS A 121 12.45 19.83 -19.19
CA LYS A 121 13.11 18.52 -19.06
C LYS A 121 14.62 18.65 -18.96
N ASP A 122 15.26 19.39 -19.88
CA ASP A 122 16.71 19.54 -19.90
C ASP A 122 17.24 20.24 -18.64
N LEU A 123 16.47 21.18 -18.08
CA LEU A 123 16.78 21.86 -16.82
C LEU A 123 16.69 20.91 -15.60
N VAL A 124 15.66 20.08 -15.51
CA VAL A 124 15.53 19.08 -14.43
C VAL A 124 16.66 18.06 -14.50
N LYS A 125 17.01 17.60 -15.72
CA LYS A 125 18.11 16.65 -15.92
C LYS A 125 19.48 17.22 -15.56
N SER A 126 19.77 18.45 -15.99
CA SER A 126 21.07 19.09 -15.74
C SER A 126 21.26 19.51 -14.28
N SER A 127 20.18 19.91 -13.60
CA SER A 127 20.22 20.26 -12.18
C SER A 127 20.18 19.06 -11.23
N GLY A 128 19.68 17.90 -11.68
CA GLY A 128 19.45 16.75 -10.82
C GLY A 128 18.39 17.00 -9.74
N SER A 129 17.50 17.97 -9.95
CA SER A 129 16.43 18.33 -9.02
C SER A 129 15.15 18.71 -9.75
N THR A 130 14.02 18.18 -9.29
CA THR A 130 12.69 18.59 -9.77
C THR A 130 12.31 20.00 -9.33
N GLU A 131 13.01 20.57 -8.33
CA GLU A 131 12.78 21.94 -7.87
C GLU A 131 13.29 22.99 -8.88
N ALA A 132 14.04 22.58 -9.90
CA ALA A 132 14.54 23.49 -10.93
C ALA A 132 13.42 24.09 -11.81
N VAL A 133 12.24 23.45 -11.86
CA VAL A 133 11.04 23.97 -12.52
C VAL A 133 9.91 23.95 -11.51
N ALA A 134 9.25 25.09 -11.28
CA ALA A 134 8.11 25.15 -10.37
C ALA A 134 6.98 24.21 -10.86
N GLY A 135 6.52 23.31 -9.99
CA GLY A 135 5.51 22.31 -10.34
C GLY A 135 4.22 22.90 -10.94
N CYS A 136 3.77 24.06 -10.43
CA CYS A 136 2.59 24.75 -10.94
C CYS A 136 2.76 25.26 -12.39
N LEU A 137 3.98 25.68 -12.76
CA LEU A 137 4.28 26.06 -14.15
C LEU A 137 4.28 24.82 -15.05
N LEU A 138 4.97 23.75 -14.63
CA LEU A 138 5.02 22.51 -15.40
C LEU A 138 3.62 21.93 -15.64
N GLU A 139 2.79 21.84 -14.59
CA GLU A 139 1.39 21.44 -14.68
C GLU A 139 0.63 22.32 -15.68
N GLY A 140 0.73 23.63 -15.54
CA GLY A 140 0.06 24.59 -16.41
C GLY A 140 0.42 24.46 -17.89
N HIS A 141 1.72 24.35 -18.20
CA HIS A 141 2.21 24.18 -19.58
C HIS A 141 1.77 22.83 -20.18
N LEU A 142 1.75 21.74 -19.39
CA LEU A 142 1.20 20.45 -19.84
C LEU A 142 -0.29 20.56 -20.19
N LEU A 143 -1.08 21.25 -19.35
CA LEU A 143 -2.52 21.47 -19.56
C LEU A 143 -2.81 22.36 -20.78
N ILE A 144 -2.04 23.43 -21.00
CA ILE A 144 -2.18 24.26 -22.20
C ILE A 144 -1.84 23.44 -23.45
N THR A 145 -0.74 22.67 -23.41
CA THR A 145 -0.35 21.79 -24.51
C THR A 145 -1.48 20.82 -24.86
N ARG A 146 -2.11 20.22 -23.84
CA ARG A 146 -3.26 19.32 -23.99
C ARG A 146 -4.42 19.98 -24.73
N GLU A 147 -4.79 21.22 -24.36
CA GLU A 147 -5.89 21.95 -25.00
C GLU A 147 -5.56 22.37 -26.44
N LEU A 148 -4.32 22.76 -26.72
CA LEU A 148 -3.90 23.12 -28.07
C LEU A 148 -3.94 21.94 -29.04
N LEU A 149 -3.75 20.70 -28.55
CA LEU A 149 -3.90 19.50 -29.37
C LEU A 149 -5.33 19.24 -29.86
N LEU A 150 -6.36 19.82 -29.22
CA LEU A 150 -7.74 19.69 -29.68
C LEU A 150 -7.96 20.31 -31.06
N PHE A 151 -7.13 21.28 -31.45
CA PHE A 151 -7.20 21.94 -32.75
C PHE A 151 -6.50 21.17 -33.89
N LEU A 152 -5.84 20.04 -33.59
CA LEU A 152 -5.13 19.24 -34.58
C LEU A 152 -5.99 18.09 -35.13
N SER A 153 -5.78 17.78 -36.42
CA SER A 153 -6.25 16.53 -37.02
C SER A 153 -5.47 15.32 -36.48
N PRO A 154 -6.02 14.09 -36.55
CA PRO A 154 -5.32 12.86 -36.22
C PRO A 154 -3.92 12.74 -36.86
N THR A 155 -3.80 13.08 -38.14
CA THR A 155 -2.53 13.05 -38.88
C THR A 155 -1.48 13.99 -38.30
N LYS A 156 -1.88 15.20 -37.87
CA LYS A 156 -0.97 16.14 -37.21
C LYS A 156 -0.63 15.70 -35.79
N LYS A 157 -1.56 15.06 -35.07
CA LYS A 157 -1.26 14.44 -33.77
C LYS A 157 -0.22 13.33 -33.90
N HIS A 158 -0.28 12.50 -34.95
CA HIS A 158 0.76 11.51 -35.23
C HIS A 158 2.13 12.17 -35.47
N GLN A 159 2.17 13.24 -36.28
CA GLN A 159 3.39 14.01 -36.54
C GLN A 159 4.02 14.58 -35.26
N VAL A 160 3.20 15.11 -34.34
CA VAL A 160 3.68 15.63 -33.05
C VAL A 160 4.05 14.51 -32.08
N GLY A 161 3.31 13.41 -32.09
CA GLY A 161 3.39 12.33 -31.10
C GLY A 161 4.55 11.37 -31.32
N CYS A 162 4.46 10.52 -32.35
CA CYS A 162 5.36 9.37 -32.53
C CYS A 162 6.16 9.39 -33.84
N HIS A 163 5.88 10.31 -34.76
CA HIS A 163 6.58 10.37 -36.04
C HIS A 163 8.06 10.76 -35.85
N SER A 164 8.98 10.01 -36.48
CA SER A 164 10.43 10.17 -36.31
C SER A 164 10.99 11.56 -36.68
N ASN A 165 10.44 12.19 -37.72
CA ASN A 165 10.79 13.56 -38.13
C ASN A 165 10.09 14.66 -37.30
N GLY A 166 9.24 14.28 -36.35
CA GLY A 166 8.50 15.19 -35.49
C GLY A 166 9.16 15.42 -34.13
N PRO A 167 8.51 16.15 -33.22
CA PRO A 167 9.04 16.39 -31.88
C PRO A 167 9.07 15.14 -30.98
N CYS A 168 8.47 14.01 -31.38
CA CYS A 168 8.41 12.74 -30.64
C CYS A 168 7.87 12.89 -29.19
N LEU A 169 6.83 13.72 -29.01
CA LEU A 169 6.34 14.10 -27.70
C LEU A 169 5.84 12.92 -26.87
N VAL A 170 5.23 11.89 -27.49
CA VAL A 170 4.76 10.70 -26.76
C VAL A 170 5.93 9.97 -26.10
N LYS A 171 7.02 9.75 -26.85
CA LYS A 171 8.22 9.10 -26.34
C LYS A 171 8.87 9.92 -25.23
N GLU A 172 8.99 11.23 -25.41
CA GLU A 172 9.53 12.13 -24.38
C GLU A 172 8.72 12.06 -23.09
N LEU A 173 7.38 12.10 -23.18
CA LEU A 173 6.50 12.01 -22.00
C LEU A 173 6.65 10.67 -21.26
N LEU A 174 6.69 9.56 -21.99
CA LEU A 174 6.87 8.24 -21.39
C LEU A 174 8.28 8.07 -20.80
N ASP A 175 9.32 8.32 -21.57
CA ASP A 175 10.70 7.99 -21.21
C ASP A 175 11.30 8.94 -20.17
N GLU A 176 10.84 10.19 -20.10
CA GLU A 176 11.53 11.25 -19.35
C GLU A 176 10.63 11.93 -18.32
N PHE A 177 9.35 12.12 -18.63
CA PHE A 177 8.43 12.81 -17.72
C PHE A 177 7.80 11.86 -16.71
N ILE A 178 7.40 10.66 -17.14
CA ILE A 178 6.53 9.78 -16.35
C ILE A 178 7.23 8.50 -15.90
N PHE A 179 7.83 7.74 -16.82
CA PHE A 179 8.36 6.39 -16.58
C PHE A 179 9.89 6.25 -16.73
N PRO A 180 10.73 7.24 -16.40
CA PRO A 180 12.17 7.09 -16.60
C PRO A 180 12.75 5.96 -15.75
N ALA A 181 12.24 5.74 -14.53
CA ALA A 181 12.67 4.62 -13.68
C ALA A 181 12.29 3.26 -14.30
N SER A 182 11.05 3.14 -14.79
CA SER A 182 10.55 1.92 -15.42
C SER A 182 11.33 1.57 -16.68
N LYS A 183 11.74 2.58 -17.47
CA LYS A 183 12.60 2.38 -18.63
C LYS A 183 13.92 1.72 -18.25
N ILE A 184 14.60 2.21 -17.21
CA ILE A 184 15.86 1.60 -16.75
C ILE A 184 15.64 0.17 -16.24
N VAL A 185 14.54 -0.08 -15.52
CA VAL A 185 14.18 -1.45 -15.07
C VAL A 185 13.98 -2.41 -16.25
N ILE A 186 13.34 -1.96 -17.33
CA ILE A 186 13.18 -2.79 -18.53
C ILE A 186 14.49 -2.95 -19.30
N GLU A 187 15.31 -1.90 -19.40
CA GLU A 187 16.62 -1.96 -20.04
C GLU A 187 17.57 -2.91 -19.30
N SER A 188 17.54 -2.92 -17.97
CA SER A 188 18.39 -3.81 -17.16
C SER A 188 18.01 -5.28 -17.33
N ARG A 189 16.72 -5.59 -17.44
CA ARG A 189 16.21 -6.94 -17.76
C ARG A 189 16.69 -7.46 -19.13
N LYS A 190 17.03 -6.57 -20.07
CA LYS A 190 17.46 -6.94 -21.42
C LYS A 190 18.98 -6.97 -21.60
N CYS A 191 19.68 -6.01 -21.02
CA CYS A 191 21.08 -5.72 -21.32
C CYS A 191 22.03 -5.89 -20.11
N GLY A 192 21.53 -6.23 -18.93
CA GLY A 192 22.34 -6.40 -17.71
C GLY A 192 22.45 -5.12 -16.88
N ASP A 193 23.62 -4.85 -16.29
CA ASP A 193 23.81 -3.82 -15.27
C ASP A 193 23.76 -2.38 -15.84
N VAL A 194 22.64 -1.65 -15.65
CA VAL A 194 22.42 -0.28 -16.17
C VAL A 194 22.06 0.72 -15.05
N TRP A 195 22.42 0.43 -13.80
CA TRP A 195 21.98 1.21 -12.63
C TRP A 195 22.87 2.41 -12.27
N ASP A 196 23.81 2.81 -13.14
CA ASP A 196 24.84 3.79 -12.82
C ASP A 196 24.36 5.26 -12.82
N LYS A 197 23.18 5.55 -13.38
CA LYS A 197 22.68 6.94 -13.51
C LYS A 197 21.52 7.21 -12.56
N PRO A 198 21.54 8.34 -11.81
CA PRO A 198 20.37 8.77 -11.06
C PRO A 198 19.23 9.11 -12.03
N VAL A 199 18.03 8.64 -11.69
CA VAL A 199 16.84 8.80 -12.53
C VAL A 199 15.84 9.71 -11.84
N ILE A 200 15.41 10.76 -12.53
CA ILE A 200 14.48 11.76 -12.02
C ILE A 200 13.36 11.95 -13.04
N ALA A 201 12.13 11.63 -12.63
CA ALA A 201 10.94 11.96 -13.40
C ALA A 201 10.68 13.47 -13.35
N VAL A 202 10.48 14.07 -14.53
CA VAL A 202 10.12 15.49 -14.62
C VAL A 202 8.76 15.74 -13.93
N CYS A 203 7.83 14.79 -14.04
CA CYS A 203 6.56 14.81 -13.32
C CYS A 203 6.63 13.91 -12.08
N ASN A 204 6.96 14.49 -10.92
CA ASN A 204 7.11 13.75 -9.66
C ASN A 204 6.02 14.06 -8.61
N THR A 205 5.09 14.96 -8.93
CA THR A 205 3.93 15.27 -8.06
C THR A 205 2.64 14.80 -8.71
N SER A 206 1.62 14.51 -7.88
CA SER A 206 0.30 14.07 -8.36
C SER A 206 -0.30 15.03 -9.41
N PRO A 207 -0.33 16.37 -9.21
CA PRO A 207 -0.86 17.29 -10.23
C PRO A 207 -0.10 17.26 -11.57
N THR A 208 1.25 17.28 -11.53
CA THR A 208 2.07 17.20 -12.74
C THR A 208 1.92 15.87 -13.47
N LEU A 209 1.77 14.78 -12.72
CA LEU A 209 1.61 13.43 -13.26
C LEU A 209 0.24 13.28 -13.95
N VAL A 210 -0.83 13.76 -13.32
CA VAL A 210 -2.17 13.78 -13.92
C VAL A 210 -2.18 14.62 -15.19
N ALA A 211 -1.58 15.82 -15.19
CA ALA A 211 -1.51 16.68 -16.37
C ALA A 211 -0.73 16.01 -17.53
N ALA A 212 0.37 15.30 -17.23
CA ALA A 212 1.13 14.56 -18.22
C ALA A 212 0.35 13.36 -18.80
N PHE A 213 -0.37 12.62 -17.96
CA PHE A 213 -1.26 11.55 -18.40
C PHE A 213 -2.40 12.07 -19.28
N GLU A 214 -3.03 13.20 -18.91
CA GLU A 214 -4.09 13.79 -19.72
C GLU A 214 -3.58 14.32 -21.06
N LEU A 215 -2.35 14.83 -21.11
CA LEU A 215 -1.69 15.19 -22.35
C LEU A 215 -1.46 13.96 -23.25
N LEU A 216 -0.99 12.82 -22.69
CA LEU A 216 -0.87 11.56 -23.43
C LEU A 216 -2.22 11.07 -23.98
N VAL A 217 -3.28 11.13 -23.17
CA VAL A 217 -4.64 10.76 -23.62
C VAL A 217 -5.08 11.66 -24.78
N SER A 218 -4.85 12.97 -24.72
CA SER A 218 -5.20 13.91 -25.80
C SER A 218 -4.43 13.65 -27.10
N LEU A 219 -3.16 13.22 -27.01
CA LEU A 219 -2.35 12.78 -28.15
C LEU A 219 -2.89 11.50 -28.82
N CYS A 220 -3.50 10.61 -28.04
CA CYS A 220 -4.07 9.35 -28.53
C CYS A 220 -5.51 9.49 -29.04
N ALA A 221 -6.22 10.56 -28.64
CA ALA A 221 -7.60 10.79 -29.05
C ALA A 221 -7.71 10.93 -30.58
N GLY A 222 -8.38 9.95 -31.20
CA GLY A 222 -8.60 9.82 -32.63
C GLY A 222 -7.35 9.43 -33.45
N CYS A 223 -6.24 9.00 -32.84
CA CYS A 223 -4.99 8.67 -33.55
C CYS A 223 -4.52 7.25 -33.23
N ILE A 224 -4.61 6.35 -34.23
CA ILE A 224 -4.25 4.93 -34.09
C ILE A 224 -2.78 4.77 -33.73
N GLU A 225 -1.88 5.45 -34.44
CA GLU A 225 -0.44 5.24 -34.32
C GLU A 225 0.08 5.66 -32.93
N ASN A 226 -0.41 6.79 -32.41
CA ASN A 226 -0.07 7.24 -31.06
C ASN A 226 -0.63 6.28 -30.00
N LEU A 227 -1.89 5.86 -30.13
CA LEU A 227 -2.51 4.92 -29.20
C LEU A 227 -1.78 3.56 -29.20
N GLN A 228 -1.45 3.04 -30.38
CA GLN A 228 -0.69 1.79 -30.54
C GLN A 228 0.69 1.89 -29.88
N TYR A 229 1.40 3.00 -30.07
CA TYR A 229 2.71 3.22 -29.47
C TYR A 229 2.62 3.23 -27.94
N VAL A 230 1.68 4.00 -27.37
CA VAL A 230 1.46 4.07 -25.92
C VAL A 230 1.03 2.71 -25.37
N ALA A 231 0.09 2.02 -26.01
CA ALA A 231 -0.37 0.70 -25.57
C ALA A 231 0.75 -0.35 -25.59
N ASN A 232 1.61 -0.33 -26.61
CA ASN A 232 2.77 -1.21 -26.68
C ASN A 232 3.79 -0.88 -25.60
N ALA A 233 4.10 0.40 -25.39
CA ALA A 233 5.02 0.82 -24.34
C ALA A 233 4.51 0.39 -22.95
N LEU A 234 3.24 0.64 -22.61
CA LEU A 234 2.66 0.22 -21.34
C LEU A 234 2.61 -1.30 -21.18
N THR A 235 2.34 -2.03 -22.28
CA THR A 235 2.42 -3.49 -22.30
C THR A 235 3.83 -3.98 -22.03
N GLU A 236 4.84 -3.38 -22.63
CA GLU A 236 6.24 -3.73 -22.41
C GLU A 236 6.67 -3.45 -20.98
N LEU A 237 6.26 -2.30 -20.43
CA LEU A 237 6.57 -1.90 -19.05
C LEU A 237 5.97 -2.86 -18.02
N TYR A 238 4.71 -3.29 -18.17
CA TYR A 238 3.97 -3.93 -17.07
C TYR A 238 3.20 -5.21 -17.42
N TYR A 239 3.00 -5.51 -18.70
CA TYR A 239 2.06 -6.56 -19.16
C TYR A 239 2.66 -7.49 -20.23
N SER A 240 3.98 -7.67 -20.22
CA SER A 240 4.73 -8.43 -21.22
C SER A 240 4.69 -9.95 -20.99
N GLY A 241 4.10 -10.41 -19.89
CA GLY A 241 3.94 -11.84 -19.56
C GLY A 241 5.15 -12.49 -18.87
N ASN A 242 6.28 -11.77 -18.76
CA ASN A 242 7.46 -12.21 -18.00
C ASN A 242 7.29 -12.02 -16.48
N GLU A 243 6.38 -11.16 -16.06
CA GLU A 243 6.02 -10.96 -14.66
C GLU A 243 4.88 -11.90 -14.30
N MET A 244 5.01 -12.66 -13.21
CA MET A 244 3.91 -13.50 -12.73
C MET A 244 2.70 -12.61 -12.42
N PRO A 245 1.49 -12.96 -12.90
CA PRO A 245 0.29 -12.20 -12.59
C PRO A 245 0.09 -12.15 -11.08
N LEU A 246 -0.46 -11.05 -10.59
CA LEU A 246 -0.73 -10.88 -9.18
C LEU A 246 -1.69 -11.99 -8.71
N LEU A 247 -1.24 -12.87 -7.81
CA LEU A 247 -2.08 -13.98 -7.32
C LEU A 247 -2.95 -13.55 -6.14
N GLU A 248 -2.48 -12.60 -5.34
CA GLU A 248 -3.17 -12.12 -4.15
C GLU A 248 -4.42 -11.30 -4.50
N TRP A 249 -5.51 -11.54 -3.77
CA TRP A 249 -6.73 -10.73 -3.84
C TRP A 249 -6.67 -9.57 -2.85
N GLU A 250 -7.33 -8.47 -3.19
CA GLU A 250 -7.32 -7.26 -2.36
C GLU A 250 -5.90 -6.74 -2.10
N TYR A 251 -5.06 -6.81 -3.14
CA TYR A 251 -3.68 -6.36 -3.07
C TYR A 251 -3.59 -4.85 -2.89
N THR A 252 -2.66 -4.44 -2.02
CA THR A 252 -2.15 -3.08 -1.88
C THR A 252 -0.66 -3.16 -1.69
N PRO A 253 0.15 -2.32 -2.38
CA PRO A 253 1.58 -2.30 -2.17
C PRO A 253 1.90 -2.18 -0.66
N PRO A 254 2.69 -3.10 -0.08
CA PRO A 254 2.90 -3.15 1.37
C PRO A 254 3.86 -2.07 1.87
N ILE A 255 4.64 -1.46 0.97
CA ILE A 255 5.65 -0.45 1.29
C ILE A 255 5.21 0.88 0.69
N GLY A 256 5.04 1.90 1.54
CA GLY A 256 4.79 3.27 1.11
C GLY A 256 6.07 4.00 0.68
N PRO A 257 5.95 5.23 0.15
CA PRO A 257 7.10 6.10 -0.04
C PRO A 257 7.57 6.70 1.28
N ARG A 258 8.87 7.02 1.37
CA ARG A 258 9.42 7.86 2.44
C ARG A 258 8.63 9.17 2.50
N PRO A 259 8.18 9.62 3.69
CA PRO A 259 7.48 10.88 3.82
C PRO A 259 8.29 12.05 3.24
N MET A 260 7.61 13.04 2.64
CA MET A 260 8.25 14.25 2.15
C MET A 260 8.92 14.95 3.34
N ARG A 261 10.26 14.92 3.38
CA ARG A 261 11.09 15.41 4.49
C ARG A 261 11.18 14.51 5.74
N GLY A 262 10.75 13.25 5.64
CA GLY A 262 10.87 12.26 6.71
C GLY A 262 12.06 11.30 6.55
N PHE A 263 12.16 10.35 7.47
CA PHE A 263 13.22 9.34 7.52
C PHE A 263 12.69 7.96 7.08
N VAL A 264 13.61 7.03 6.84
CA VAL A 264 13.31 5.63 6.51
C VAL A 264 13.20 4.82 7.82
N GLY A 265 12.14 4.03 7.96
CA GLY A 265 11.96 3.08 9.06
C GLY A 265 12.69 1.76 8.85
N LEU A 266 12.54 0.83 9.79
CA LEU A 266 13.03 -0.55 9.69
C LEU A 266 11.89 -1.55 9.91
N LYS A 267 11.77 -2.54 9.03
CA LYS A 267 10.75 -3.58 9.17
C LYS A 267 10.92 -4.35 10.49
N ASN A 268 9.82 -4.70 11.12
CA ASN A 268 9.80 -5.67 12.22
C ASN A 268 9.51 -7.07 11.67
N ALA A 269 10.36 -8.06 12.01
CA ALA A 269 10.21 -9.46 11.60
C ALA A 269 9.26 -10.26 12.51
N GLY A 270 8.77 -9.66 13.59
CA GLY A 270 7.88 -10.24 14.59
C GLY A 270 8.10 -9.59 15.95
N ALA A 271 9.29 -9.79 16.50
CA ALA A 271 9.74 -9.25 17.78
C ALA A 271 11.16 -8.65 17.66
N THR A 272 11.45 -7.90 16.59
CA THR A 272 12.79 -7.30 16.36
C THR A 272 12.83 -5.80 16.63
N CYS A 273 11.81 -5.23 17.27
CA CYS A 273 11.73 -3.81 17.58
C CYS A 273 12.88 -3.32 18.48
N TYR A 274 13.44 -4.20 19.34
CA TYR A 274 14.63 -3.89 20.14
C TYR A 274 15.84 -3.56 19.25
N MET A 275 16.05 -4.32 18.15
CA MET A 275 17.10 -4.05 17.18
C MET A 275 16.87 -2.71 16.47
N ASN A 276 15.63 -2.50 15.99
CA ASN A 276 15.26 -1.31 15.22
C ASN A 276 15.47 -0.02 16.04
N SER A 277 15.00 0.00 17.28
CA SER A 277 15.11 1.15 18.18
C SER A 277 16.56 1.57 18.43
N VAL A 278 17.46 0.59 18.60
CA VAL A 278 18.90 0.80 18.83
C VAL A 278 19.63 1.22 17.56
N ILE A 279 19.39 0.52 16.44
CA ILE A 279 20.04 0.82 15.16
C ILE A 279 19.70 2.24 14.70
N GLN A 280 18.43 2.66 14.85
CA GLN A 280 18.02 4.03 14.54
C GLN A 280 18.74 5.06 15.42
N GLN A 281 18.92 4.79 16.72
CA GLN A 281 19.70 5.70 17.58
C GLN A 281 21.16 5.82 17.12
N LEU A 282 21.82 4.70 16.81
CA LEU A 282 23.20 4.69 16.35
C LEU A 282 23.35 5.41 15.00
N PHE A 283 22.41 5.20 14.06
CA PHE A 283 22.40 5.84 12.74
C PHE A 283 22.26 7.37 12.83
N MET A 284 21.50 7.85 13.82
CA MET A 284 21.24 9.28 13.98
C MET A 284 22.39 10.01 14.67
N ILE A 285 23.40 9.31 15.19
CA ILE A 285 24.67 9.88 15.66
C ILE A 285 25.61 10.04 14.46
N PRO A 286 25.88 11.27 13.97
CA PRO A 286 26.58 11.49 12.69
C PRO A 286 27.95 10.81 12.60
N LYS A 287 28.75 10.90 13.67
CA LYS A 287 30.12 10.34 13.70
C LYS A 287 30.14 8.81 13.68
N ILE A 288 29.11 8.15 14.23
CA ILE A 288 28.97 6.70 14.15
C ILE A 288 28.57 6.33 12.72
N ARG A 289 27.55 6.99 12.16
CA ARG A 289 27.10 6.77 10.77
C ARG A 289 28.24 6.92 9.77
N GLU A 290 28.98 8.03 9.85
CA GLU A 290 30.11 8.32 8.98
C GLU A 290 31.26 7.33 9.18
N GLY A 291 31.58 6.99 10.44
CA GLY A 291 32.64 6.01 10.74
C GLY A 291 32.35 4.62 10.18
N ILE A 292 31.10 4.16 10.29
CA ILE A 292 30.66 2.86 9.76
C ILE A 292 30.67 2.88 8.22
N LEU A 293 30.13 3.93 7.59
CA LEU A 293 30.07 4.02 6.12
C LEU A 293 31.43 4.26 5.47
N ALA A 294 32.41 4.83 6.19
CA ALA A 294 33.76 5.09 5.70
C ALA A 294 34.70 3.87 5.73
N ALA A 295 34.29 2.76 6.37
CA ALA A 295 35.09 1.54 6.41
C ALA A 295 35.10 0.85 5.03
N GLU A 296 36.17 1.03 4.26
CA GLU A 296 36.33 0.46 2.90
C GLU A 296 37.10 -0.88 2.99
N GLU A 297 36.38 -2.01 2.87
CA GLU A 297 36.93 -3.27 2.34
C GLU A 297 36.23 -3.56 1.01
N THR A 298 36.77 -4.47 0.18
CA THR A 298 36.18 -4.85 -1.12
C THR A 298 34.81 -5.49 -0.90
N LEU A 299 33.75 -4.68 -0.82
CA LEU A 299 32.37 -5.11 -0.74
C LEU A 299 32.04 -5.85 -2.04
N THR A 300 32.12 -7.17 -2.05
CA THR A 300 31.49 -7.97 -3.09
C THR A 300 30.00 -8.02 -2.81
N LEU A 301 29.17 -8.00 -3.86
CA LEU A 301 27.73 -8.23 -3.74
C LEU A 301 27.52 -9.54 -2.95
N PRO A 302 26.51 -9.64 -2.07
CA PRO A 302 26.15 -10.92 -1.49
C PRO A 302 25.85 -11.88 -2.65
N ASP A 303 26.56 -13.00 -2.73
CA ASP A 303 26.23 -14.05 -3.70
C ASP A 303 24.80 -14.52 -3.40
N GLU A 304 23.84 -14.10 -4.23
CA GLU A 304 22.47 -14.64 -4.21
C GLU A 304 22.44 -16.15 -4.56
N GLU A 305 23.57 -16.73 -5.00
CA GLU A 305 23.68 -18.16 -5.31
C GLU A 305 23.74 -19.07 -4.06
N CYS A 306 23.97 -18.56 -2.86
CA CYS A 306 23.83 -19.35 -1.63
C CYS A 306 22.37 -19.56 -1.19
N LEU A 307 21.38 -18.97 -1.88
CA LEU A 307 19.97 -19.00 -1.48
C LEU A 307 19.23 -20.30 -1.81
N ASN A 308 19.83 -21.23 -2.57
CA ASN A 308 19.13 -22.43 -3.08
C ASN A 308 19.76 -23.78 -2.69
N GLU A 309 20.93 -23.83 -2.05
CA GLU A 309 21.61 -25.11 -1.77
C GLU A 309 21.37 -25.69 -0.36
N GLU A 310 20.92 -24.90 0.61
CA GLU A 310 20.73 -25.39 1.98
C GLU A 310 19.42 -26.17 2.19
N GLU A 311 18.40 -26.02 1.32
CA GLU A 311 17.19 -26.87 1.33
C GLU A 311 17.45 -28.33 0.89
N LYS A 312 18.66 -28.67 0.43
CA LYS A 312 19.07 -30.05 0.12
C LYS A 312 19.91 -30.73 1.20
N ALA A 313 20.51 -29.98 2.13
CA ALA A 313 21.46 -30.53 3.10
C ALA A 313 20.80 -31.11 4.37
N GLU A 314 19.54 -30.79 4.66
CA GLU A 314 18.82 -31.33 5.84
C GLU A 314 18.35 -32.79 5.70
N SER A 315 18.73 -33.50 4.63
CA SER A 315 18.31 -34.90 4.40
C SER A 315 19.36 -35.97 4.71
N GLU A 316 20.55 -35.62 5.19
CA GLU A 316 21.56 -36.61 5.58
C GLU A 316 22.33 -36.24 6.86
N SER A 317 21.77 -36.54 8.04
CA SER A 317 22.56 -36.99 9.19
C SER A 317 21.69 -37.59 10.30
N THR A 318 21.24 -38.83 10.09
CA THR A 318 20.80 -39.71 11.17
C THR A 318 21.95 -40.62 11.61
N VAL A 319 22.27 -40.54 12.92
CA VAL A 319 22.84 -41.59 13.78
C VAL A 319 24.30 -42.01 13.53
N ASP A 320 25.18 -41.75 14.51
CA ASP A 320 25.83 -42.87 15.22
C ASP A 320 26.34 -42.49 16.63
N THR A 321 26.05 -43.39 17.57
CA THR A 321 26.47 -43.42 18.97
C THR A 321 27.59 -44.45 19.11
N GLY A 322 28.78 -44.07 19.58
CA GLY A 322 29.85 -45.04 19.81
C GLY A 322 30.94 -44.55 20.78
N TYR A 323 30.96 -45.14 21.97
CA TYR A 323 32.03 -45.03 22.97
C TYR A 323 33.30 -45.81 22.56
N GLN A 324 34.46 -45.30 23.02
CA GLN A 324 35.78 -45.95 23.33
C GLN A 324 36.92 -45.11 22.72
N SER A 325 38.09 -44.91 23.32
CA SER A 325 38.69 -45.20 24.63
C SER A 325 40.01 -44.40 24.69
N GLU A 326 40.53 -44.18 25.90
CA GLU A 326 41.78 -43.47 26.22
C GLU A 326 42.98 -43.91 25.36
N ASP A 327 43.76 -42.95 24.87
CA ASP A 327 45.23 -43.00 24.95
C ASP A 327 45.84 -41.61 24.81
N SER A 328 46.57 -41.21 25.83
CA SER A 328 47.29 -39.94 25.98
C SER A 328 48.59 -39.91 25.16
N LYS A 329 48.79 -38.85 24.36
CA LYS A 329 50.10 -38.19 24.09
C LYS A 329 49.92 -36.88 23.30
N ASP A 330 50.50 -35.81 23.86
CA ASP A 330 50.90 -34.52 23.26
C ASP A 330 50.02 -33.91 22.14
N ASN A 331 49.15 -32.96 22.51
CA ASN A 331 48.44 -32.09 21.55
C ASN A 331 48.39 -30.61 21.99
N SER A 332 49.55 -29.97 22.17
CA SER A 332 49.63 -28.50 22.23
C SER A 332 49.35 -27.86 20.87
N ASN A 333 49.78 -28.49 19.77
CA ASN A 333 49.63 -27.96 18.42
C ASN A 333 48.17 -28.02 17.88
N GLU A 334 47.35 -28.99 18.28
CA GLU A 334 45.92 -29.02 17.91
C GLU A 334 45.09 -27.95 18.61
N LYS A 335 45.43 -27.60 19.86
CA LYS A 335 44.74 -26.54 20.60
C LYS A 335 45.04 -25.15 20.05
N ASP A 336 46.28 -24.91 19.60
CA ASP A 336 46.65 -23.64 19.00
C ASP A 336 46.06 -23.49 17.58
N ASN A 337 46.03 -24.55 16.77
CA ASN A 337 45.34 -24.56 15.48
C ASN A 337 43.82 -24.35 15.59
N ASN A 338 43.17 -24.93 16.60
CA ASN A 338 41.74 -24.71 16.84
C ASN A 338 41.44 -23.28 17.30
N ARG A 339 42.32 -22.68 18.12
CA ARG A 339 42.18 -21.27 18.54
C ARG A 339 42.37 -20.28 17.40
N GLU A 340 43.33 -20.52 16.50
CA GLU A 340 43.51 -19.69 15.31
C GLU A 340 42.31 -19.78 14.36
N LYS A 341 41.75 -20.99 14.19
CA LYS A 341 40.55 -21.20 13.38
C LYS A 341 39.31 -20.51 13.96
N GLU A 342 39.13 -20.59 15.28
CA GLU A 342 38.03 -19.95 16.00
C GLU A 342 38.16 -18.41 15.97
N ALA A 343 39.37 -17.87 16.15
CA ALA A 343 39.64 -16.45 16.03
C ALA A 343 39.34 -15.92 14.62
N LYS A 344 39.70 -16.68 13.58
CA LYS A 344 39.41 -16.32 12.19
C LYS A 344 37.90 -16.31 11.91
N LEU A 345 37.17 -17.34 12.36
CA LEU A 345 35.71 -17.41 12.23
C LEU A 345 35.00 -16.24 12.94
N ASN A 346 35.48 -15.87 14.13
CA ASN A 346 34.93 -14.74 14.87
C ASN A 346 35.17 -13.40 14.15
N LEU A 347 36.36 -13.24 13.55
CA LEU A 347 36.69 -12.07 12.73
C LEU A 347 35.79 -11.95 11.49
N GLU A 348 35.57 -13.07 10.78
CA GLU A 348 34.68 -13.15 9.62
C GLU A 348 33.23 -12.79 10.00
N TYR A 349 32.75 -13.26 11.16
CA TYR A 349 31.45 -12.89 11.71
C TYR A 349 31.34 -11.38 11.97
N GLN A 350 32.32 -10.78 12.67
CA GLN A 350 32.34 -9.37 12.99
C GLN A 350 32.34 -8.48 11.74
N THR A 351 33.19 -8.81 10.76
CA THR A 351 33.23 -8.11 9.47
C THR A 351 31.92 -8.26 8.70
N SER A 352 31.26 -9.43 8.76
CA SER A 352 29.96 -9.64 8.13
C SER A 352 28.86 -8.77 8.75
N ILE A 353 28.78 -8.69 10.09
CA ILE A 353 27.82 -7.81 10.77
C ILE A 353 28.07 -6.33 10.46
N LEU A 354 29.35 -5.91 10.42
CA LEU A 354 29.71 -4.56 10.00
C LEU A 354 29.18 -4.26 8.58
N LYS A 355 29.37 -5.19 7.62
CA LYS A 355 28.83 -5.06 6.26
C LYS A 355 27.31 -4.94 6.26
N GLN A 356 26.60 -5.79 7.02
CA GLN A 356 25.14 -5.70 7.12
C GLN A 356 24.67 -4.34 7.68
N LEU A 357 25.38 -3.80 8.67
CA LEU A 357 25.05 -2.48 9.21
C LEU A 357 25.36 -1.34 8.21
N GLN A 358 26.42 -1.46 7.41
CA GLN A 358 26.68 -0.51 6.32
C GLN A 358 25.53 -0.50 5.30
N PHE A 359 25.02 -1.68 4.90
CA PHE A 359 23.83 -1.76 4.04
C PHE A 359 22.64 -1.06 4.68
N ILE A 360 22.36 -1.32 5.96
CA ILE A 360 21.26 -0.65 6.68
C ILE A 360 21.45 0.87 6.66
N PHE A 361 22.62 1.37 7.04
CA PHE A 361 22.90 2.82 7.10
C PHE A 361 22.84 3.48 5.71
N GLY A 362 23.29 2.81 4.66
CA GLY A 362 23.14 3.30 3.29
C GLY A 362 21.68 3.42 2.85
N HIS A 363 20.85 2.41 3.17
CA HIS A 363 19.42 2.45 2.88
C HIS A 363 18.69 3.51 3.71
N LEU A 364 18.98 3.63 5.00
CA LEU A 364 18.41 4.68 5.85
C LEU A 364 18.75 6.09 5.35
N SER A 365 19.91 6.26 4.72
CA SER A 365 20.37 7.53 4.15
C SER A 365 19.68 7.89 2.83
N ALA A 366 19.62 6.95 1.88
CA ALA A 366 19.31 7.25 0.48
C ALA A 366 18.03 6.60 -0.07
N SER A 367 17.42 5.65 0.65
CA SER A 367 16.21 4.98 0.17
C SER A 367 15.01 5.95 0.07
N GLN A 368 14.19 5.74 -0.95
CA GLN A 368 12.91 6.42 -1.16
C GLN A 368 11.72 5.63 -0.60
N LEU A 369 11.97 4.44 -0.06
CA LEU A 369 10.96 3.58 0.56
C LEU A 369 10.65 4.08 1.98
N GLN A 370 9.44 3.79 2.45
CA GLN A 370 9.02 4.08 3.82
C GLN A 370 9.92 3.38 4.84
N TYR A 371 10.30 2.13 4.59
CA TYR A 371 11.19 1.36 5.47
C TYR A 371 12.11 0.43 4.68
N TYR A 372 13.23 0.07 5.30
CA TYR A 372 14.15 -0.96 4.83
C TYR A 372 13.89 -2.30 5.54
N VAL A 373 14.13 -3.42 4.86
CA VAL A 373 14.00 -4.78 5.42
C VAL A 373 15.40 -5.37 5.65
N PRO A 374 15.92 -5.39 6.89
CA PRO A 374 17.28 -5.82 7.19
C PRO A 374 17.44 -7.35 7.24
N GLN A 375 17.05 -8.05 6.16
CA GLN A 375 17.08 -9.53 6.10
C GLN A 375 18.48 -10.10 6.31
N GLY A 376 19.51 -9.44 5.76
CA GLY A 376 20.88 -9.89 5.92
C GLY A 376 21.33 -9.86 7.38
N LEU A 377 20.99 -8.81 8.14
CA LEU A 377 21.26 -8.76 9.58
C LEU A 377 20.53 -9.88 10.34
N TRP A 378 19.24 -10.11 10.02
CA TRP A 378 18.46 -11.17 10.68
C TRP A 378 19.02 -12.57 10.48
N LYS A 379 19.58 -12.85 9.30
CA LYS A 379 20.19 -14.15 8.99
C LYS A 379 21.55 -14.30 9.66
N THR A 380 22.33 -13.22 9.77
CA THR A 380 23.72 -13.28 10.24
C THR A 380 23.85 -13.13 11.76
N PHE A 381 23.08 -12.25 12.40
CA PHE A 381 23.25 -11.90 13.82
C PHE A 381 22.98 -13.08 14.76
N LYS A 382 23.83 -13.24 15.77
CA LYS A 382 23.79 -14.33 16.75
C LYS A 382 23.85 -13.81 18.18
N TYR A 383 23.05 -14.39 19.07
CA TYR A 383 23.17 -14.21 20.52
C TYR A 383 23.94 -15.39 21.11
N GLN A 384 25.03 -15.12 21.83
CA GLN A 384 25.85 -16.15 22.50
C GLN A 384 26.28 -17.32 21.58
N GLY A 385 26.41 -17.06 20.27
CA GLY A 385 26.79 -18.06 19.27
C GLY A 385 25.60 -18.77 18.59
N GLU A 386 24.38 -18.60 19.08
CA GLU A 386 23.16 -19.19 18.52
C GLU A 386 22.41 -18.21 17.60
N GLN A 387 21.71 -18.74 16.59
CA GLN A 387 20.91 -17.94 15.68
C GLN A 387 19.68 -17.36 16.39
N VAL A 388 19.41 -16.07 16.16
CA VAL A 388 18.31 -15.37 16.82
C VAL A 388 16.96 -15.79 16.25
N ASN A 389 16.03 -16.18 17.13
CA ASN A 389 14.63 -16.36 16.77
C ASN A 389 13.94 -15.00 16.65
N LEU A 390 13.56 -14.60 15.43
CA LEU A 390 12.97 -13.27 15.15
C LEU A 390 11.60 -13.02 15.80
N ARG A 391 11.00 -14.05 16.41
CA ARG A 391 9.74 -13.97 17.17
C ARG A 391 9.96 -13.83 18.68
N GLU A 392 11.20 -13.95 19.14
CA GLU A 392 11.59 -13.78 20.54
C GLU A 392 12.01 -12.34 20.81
N GLN A 393 11.57 -11.83 21.97
CA GLN A 393 11.84 -10.47 22.40
C GLN A 393 13.10 -10.47 23.29
N HIS A 394 14.02 -9.56 23.02
CA HIS A 394 15.26 -9.41 23.79
C HIS A 394 15.39 -8.01 24.41
N ASP A 395 16.29 -7.88 25.39
CA ASP A 395 16.63 -6.60 25.99
C ASP A 395 17.40 -5.72 24.98
N ALA A 396 16.87 -4.52 24.70
CA ALA A 396 17.50 -3.56 23.80
C ALA A 396 18.91 -3.14 24.25
N LEU A 397 19.20 -3.12 25.56
CA LEU A 397 20.55 -2.80 26.04
C LEU A 397 21.54 -3.95 25.83
N GLU A 398 21.08 -5.20 26.00
CA GLU A 398 21.91 -6.37 25.72
C GLU A 398 22.33 -6.38 24.23
N PHE A 399 21.36 -6.12 23.36
CA PHE A 399 21.63 -5.92 21.93
C PHE A 399 22.61 -4.78 21.67
N PHE A 400 22.40 -3.61 22.30
CA PHE A 400 23.25 -2.44 22.14
C PHE A 400 24.71 -2.72 22.53
N ASN A 401 24.95 -3.34 23.69
CA ASN A 401 26.29 -3.66 24.15
C ASN A 401 26.96 -4.68 23.22
N SER A 402 26.25 -5.76 22.88
CA SER A 402 26.76 -6.80 21.98
C SER A 402 27.10 -6.24 20.59
N LEU A 403 26.23 -5.39 20.04
CA LEU A 403 26.44 -4.77 18.73
C LEU A 403 27.67 -3.85 18.73
N ILE A 404 27.87 -3.05 19.77
CA ILE A 404 29.03 -2.14 19.84
C ILE A 404 30.35 -2.91 19.82
N ASP A 405 30.45 -3.96 20.63
CA ASP A 405 31.66 -4.79 20.70
C ASP A 405 31.94 -5.45 19.34
N ILE A 406 30.92 -6.00 18.69
CA ILE A 406 31.04 -6.63 17.37
C ILE A 406 31.52 -5.63 16.31
N LEU A 407 30.96 -4.42 16.29
CA LEU A 407 31.29 -3.40 15.30
C LEU A 407 32.70 -2.84 15.48
N ASP A 408 33.13 -2.55 16.70
CA ASP A 408 34.47 -2.03 16.95
C ASP A 408 35.55 -3.08 16.68
N GLU A 409 35.31 -4.35 16.99
CA GLU A 409 36.22 -5.44 16.59
C GLU A 409 36.25 -5.62 15.06
N GLY A 410 35.10 -5.52 14.39
CA GLY A 410 35.04 -5.51 12.92
C GLY A 410 35.79 -4.33 12.29
N LEU A 411 35.70 -3.13 12.87
CA LEU A 411 36.45 -1.95 12.41
C LEU A 411 37.97 -2.14 12.60
N LYS A 412 38.39 -2.67 13.76
CA LYS A 412 39.81 -2.98 14.02
C LYS A 412 40.34 -4.02 13.06
N ALA A 413 39.54 -5.03 12.71
CA ALA A 413 39.89 -6.06 11.73
C ALA A 413 40.25 -5.46 10.36
N LEU A 414 39.53 -4.40 9.97
CA LEU A 414 39.73 -3.66 8.73
C LEU A 414 40.81 -2.56 8.84
N GLY A 415 41.48 -2.44 9.98
CA GLY A 415 42.49 -1.39 10.21
C GLY A 415 41.93 0.00 10.49
N HIS A 416 40.63 0.12 10.75
CA HIS A 416 39.99 1.36 11.18
C HIS A 416 40.01 1.51 12.71
N GLU A 417 39.94 2.75 13.20
CA GLU A 417 39.82 3.00 14.64
C GLU A 417 38.45 2.53 15.17
N PRO A 418 38.38 2.06 16.43
CA PRO A 418 37.11 1.72 17.10
C PRO A 418 36.29 3.00 17.36
N VAL A 419 35.42 3.34 16.43
CA VAL A 419 34.67 4.60 16.43
C VAL A 419 33.63 4.63 17.56
N LEU A 420 33.02 3.49 17.90
CA LEU A 420 31.90 3.45 18.84
C LEU A 420 32.38 3.69 20.27
N ILE A 421 33.39 2.97 20.75
CA ILE A 421 34.02 3.19 22.07
C ILE A 421 34.63 4.59 22.16
N ARG A 422 35.13 5.17 21.06
CA ARG A 422 35.66 6.54 21.06
C ARG A 422 34.57 7.59 21.33
N ILE A 423 33.34 7.34 20.88
CA ILE A 423 32.19 8.26 21.00
C ILE A 423 31.38 7.99 22.27
N LEU A 424 31.06 6.74 22.55
CA LEU A 424 30.18 6.29 23.64
C LEU A 424 30.94 5.88 24.91
N GLY A 425 32.24 5.57 24.80
CA GLY A 425 33.03 5.04 25.91
C GLY A 425 33.48 6.09 26.92
N GLY A 426 33.07 5.91 28.16
CA GLY A 426 33.51 6.64 29.33
C GLY A 426 34.41 5.81 30.24
N THR A 427 34.86 6.41 31.34
CA THR A 427 35.67 5.71 32.36
C THR A 427 35.31 6.22 33.74
N PHE A 428 35.00 5.31 34.65
CA PHE A 428 34.87 5.58 36.07
C PHE A 428 36.22 5.53 36.79
N ALA A 429 36.27 6.13 37.97
CA ALA A 429 37.31 5.93 38.96
C ALA A 429 36.69 5.38 40.25
N ASP A 430 36.98 4.12 40.59
CA ASP A 430 36.71 3.52 41.91
C ASP A 430 37.73 4.05 42.90
N GLN A 431 37.32 5.05 43.66
CA GLN A 431 38.18 5.75 44.60
C GLN A 431 38.01 5.22 46.01
N LYS A 432 39.13 4.96 46.68
CA LYS A 432 39.20 4.67 48.11
C LYS A 432 40.04 5.75 48.78
N ILE A 433 39.38 6.60 49.54
CA ILE A 433 39.97 7.75 50.22
C ILE A 433 40.06 7.42 51.71
N CYS A 434 41.27 7.11 52.19
CA CYS A 434 41.48 6.74 53.59
C CYS A 434 41.37 7.98 54.50
N LYS A 435 40.53 7.91 55.53
CA LYS A 435 40.41 8.93 56.58
C LYS A 435 41.40 8.60 57.70
N GLY A 436 42.34 9.50 57.97
CA GLY A 436 43.38 9.31 58.98
C GLY A 436 44.71 8.74 58.47
N CYS A 437 44.89 8.64 57.15
CA CYS A 437 46.20 8.53 56.50
C CYS A 437 46.17 9.18 55.11
N PRO A 438 47.32 9.58 54.51
CA PRO A 438 47.33 10.32 53.25
C PRO A 438 47.16 9.44 52.01
N HIS A 439 46.79 8.17 52.16
CA HIS A 439 46.75 7.22 51.05
C HIS A 439 45.39 7.24 50.34
N ARG A 440 45.43 7.51 49.03
CA ARG A 440 44.29 7.39 48.10
C ARG A 440 44.59 6.31 47.07
N TYR A 441 43.61 5.46 46.81
CA TYR A 441 43.67 4.46 45.75
C TYR A 441 42.60 4.79 44.71
N SER A 442 42.89 4.55 43.44
CA SER A 442 41.96 4.75 42.32
C SER A 442 42.17 3.61 41.33
N LYS A 443 41.08 2.96 40.92
CA LYS A 443 41.07 2.00 39.82
C LYS A 443 40.16 2.52 38.73
N ASP A 444 40.65 2.54 37.50
CA ASP A 444 39.86 2.94 36.34
C ASP A 444 38.99 1.77 35.87
N ASP A 445 37.74 2.05 35.54
CA ASP A 445 36.77 1.05 35.04
C ASP A 445 36.00 1.61 33.84
N PRO A 446 36.14 1.05 32.62
CA PRO A 446 35.48 1.58 31.42
C PRO A 446 33.98 1.28 31.43
N PHE A 447 33.19 2.14 30.78
CA PHE A 447 31.76 1.91 30.55
C PHE A 447 31.32 2.44 29.19
N ILE A 448 30.25 1.87 28.64
CA ILE A 448 29.60 2.30 27.39
C ILE A 448 28.20 2.86 27.67
N ALA A 449 27.47 2.22 28.57
CA ALA A 449 26.20 2.71 29.11
C ALA A 449 26.27 2.84 30.62
N LEU A 450 25.75 3.94 31.14
CA LEU A 450 25.61 4.20 32.57
C LEU A 450 24.29 3.61 33.09
N THR A 451 24.35 2.62 33.96
CA THR A 451 23.15 2.07 34.61
C THR A 451 22.78 2.88 35.85
N ILE A 452 21.58 3.45 35.85
CA ILE A 452 21.05 4.26 36.94
C ILE A 452 19.88 3.55 37.64
N ASP A 453 19.94 3.52 38.97
CA ASP A 453 18.84 3.05 39.80
C ASP A 453 17.70 4.07 39.79
N ILE A 454 16.54 3.62 39.32
CA ILE A 454 15.29 4.41 39.34
C ILE A 454 14.48 4.21 40.63
N ARG A 455 14.75 3.12 41.35
CA ARG A 455 14.00 2.83 42.58
C ARG A 455 14.49 3.75 43.70
N ASN A 456 13.54 4.33 44.43
CA ASN A 456 13.77 5.27 45.54
C ASN A 456 14.28 6.66 45.12
N HIS A 457 14.27 7.00 43.83
CA HIS A 457 14.65 8.31 43.31
C HIS A 457 13.55 8.81 42.36
N GLN A 458 13.29 10.12 42.33
CA GLN A 458 12.26 10.69 41.45
C GLN A 458 12.82 11.23 40.13
N ASN A 459 14.12 11.51 40.08
CA ASN A 459 14.76 12.13 38.93
C ASN A 459 16.22 11.67 38.73
N LEU A 460 16.76 11.93 37.54
CA LEU A 460 18.13 11.58 37.15
C LEU A 460 19.20 12.21 38.05
N ILE A 461 19.00 13.43 38.51
CA ILE A 461 19.98 14.19 39.31
C ILE A 461 20.16 13.52 40.68
N GLU A 462 19.07 13.20 41.37
CA GLU A 462 19.08 12.48 42.65
C GLU A 462 19.81 11.14 42.55
N SER A 463 19.56 10.38 41.48
CA SER A 463 20.25 9.09 41.29
C SER A 463 21.74 9.27 40.99
N LEU A 464 22.15 10.32 40.26
CA LEU A 464 23.56 10.62 40.02
C LEU A 464 24.28 11.08 41.29
N ASP A 465 23.64 11.89 42.12
CA ASP A 465 24.16 12.29 43.44
C ASP A 465 24.42 11.06 44.31
N GLN A 466 23.43 10.15 44.37
CA GLN A 466 23.55 8.91 45.13
C GLN A 466 24.63 7.98 44.55
N PHE A 467 24.82 7.98 43.22
CA PHE A 467 25.87 7.19 42.56
C PHE A 467 27.28 7.62 43.00
N VAL A 468 27.54 8.92 43.16
CA VAL A 468 28.87 9.43 43.53
C VAL A 468 29.10 9.61 45.03
N LYS A 469 28.03 9.62 45.85
CA LYS A 469 28.10 9.77 47.30
C LYS A 469 29.04 8.76 47.96
N GLY A 470 29.03 7.52 47.47
CA GLY A 470 29.83 6.41 47.97
C GLY A 470 29.46 5.94 49.37
N ASP A 471 30.15 4.89 49.82
CA ASP A 471 29.96 4.24 51.11
C ASP A 471 31.13 4.52 52.06
N LEU A 472 30.82 4.75 53.33
CA LEU A 472 31.82 4.84 54.38
C LEU A 472 32.14 3.44 54.91
N LEU A 473 33.35 2.97 54.64
CA LEU A 473 33.89 1.73 55.19
C LEU A 473 34.49 2.02 56.56
N GLU A 474 33.77 1.70 57.64
CA GLU A 474 34.18 2.02 59.02
C GLU A 474 34.13 0.82 59.96
N GLY A 475 34.80 0.94 61.11
CA GLY A 475 34.78 -0.05 62.18
C GLY A 475 35.32 -1.42 61.75
N ALA A 476 34.53 -2.49 61.96
CA ALA A 476 34.94 -3.84 61.56
C ALA A 476 35.08 -4.00 60.03
N ASN A 477 34.34 -3.18 59.26
CA ASN A 477 34.34 -3.17 57.79
C ASN A 477 35.30 -2.12 57.20
N ALA A 478 36.11 -1.46 58.04
CA ALA A 478 37.11 -0.49 57.59
C ALA A 478 38.12 -1.12 56.61
N TYR A 479 38.52 -0.33 55.61
CA TYR A 479 39.40 -0.76 54.53
C TYR A 479 40.83 -1.03 55.04
N HIS A 480 41.44 -2.12 54.58
CA HIS A 480 42.84 -2.40 54.88
C HIS A 480 43.74 -1.61 53.93
N CYS A 481 44.44 -0.61 54.46
CA CYS A 481 45.38 0.18 53.67
C CYS A 481 46.72 -0.56 53.56
N ASP A 482 47.05 -1.08 52.38
CA ASP A 482 48.29 -1.86 52.14
C ASP A 482 49.56 -1.10 52.49
N LYS A 483 49.59 0.23 52.29
CA LYS A 483 50.75 1.07 52.57
C LYS A 483 50.95 1.31 54.07
N CYS A 484 49.85 1.41 54.85
CA CYS A 484 49.92 1.54 56.31
C CYS A 484 49.87 0.19 57.04
N ASN A 485 49.53 -0.88 56.32
CA ASN A 485 49.24 -2.22 56.82
C ASN A 485 48.28 -2.25 58.03
N LYS A 486 47.21 -1.45 57.99
CA LYS A 486 46.17 -1.40 59.05
C LYS A 486 44.79 -1.09 58.44
N LYS A 487 43.74 -1.40 59.20
CA LYS A 487 42.37 -0.94 58.89
C LYS A 487 42.22 0.55 59.14
N VAL A 488 41.66 1.25 58.17
CA VAL A 488 41.47 2.70 58.17
C VAL A 488 40.08 2.99 57.64
N ASP A 489 39.33 3.84 58.34
CA ASP A 489 38.02 4.28 57.87
C ASP A 489 38.19 4.91 56.49
N THR A 490 37.41 4.51 55.50
CA THR A 490 37.70 4.84 54.10
C THR A 490 36.41 5.12 53.36
N VAL A 491 36.35 6.24 52.65
CA VAL A 491 35.24 6.50 51.72
C VAL A 491 35.54 5.76 50.44
N LYS A 492 34.68 4.81 50.08
CA LYS A 492 34.70 4.13 48.80
C LYS A 492 33.61 4.71 47.92
N ARG A 493 33.97 5.31 46.78
CA ARG A 493 33.00 5.90 45.85
C ARG A 493 33.37 5.64 44.40
N MET A 494 32.36 5.64 43.54
CA MET A 494 32.52 5.66 42.09
C MET A 494 32.33 7.09 41.60
N CYS A 495 33.20 7.57 40.72
CA CYS A 495 33.08 8.91 40.13
C CYS A 495 33.53 8.91 38.67
N PHE A 496 33.14 9.92 37.90
CA PHE A 496 33.44 9.95 36.46
C PHE A 496 34.84 10.53 36.20
N LYS A 497 35.71 9.74 35.56
CA LYS A 497 37.06 10.19 35.17
C LYS A 497 37.09 10.72 33.75
N LYS A 498 36.49 9.99 32.81
CA LYS A 498 36.35 10.38 31.40
C LYS A 498 34.88 10.34 31.00
N LEU A 499 34.37 11.47 30.55
CA LEU A 499 33.01 11.61 30.02
C LEU A 499 32.99 11.34 28.51
N PRO A 500 32.07 10.50 27.99
CA PRO A 500 31.97 10.20 26.57
C PRO A 500 31.44 11.39 25.76
N LYS A 501 31.54 11.37 24.42
CA LYS A 501 30.90 12.43 23.61
C LYS A 501 29.38 12.28 23.57
N VAL A 502 28.93 11.03 23.48
CA VAL A 502 27.52 10.67 23.63
C VAL A 502 27.40 9.75 24.84
N LEU A 503 26.64 10.18 25.85
CA LEU A 503 26.39 9.43 27.07
C LEU A 503 25.07 8.65 26.93
N ALA A 504 25.17 7.32 26.92
CA ALA A 504 24.02 6.43 27.02
C ALA A 504 23.73 6.12 28.50
N ILE A 505 22.49 6.29 28.94
CA ILE A 505 22.05 6.04 30.32
C ILE A 505 20.91 5.02 30.32
N GLN A 506 21.13 3.84 30.90
CA GLN A 506 20.09 2.86 31.14
C GLN A 506 19.35 3.20 32.43
N LEU A 507 18.03 3.32 32.35
CA LEU A 507 17.15 3.35 33.51
C LEU A 507 16.84 1.92 33.92
N LYS A 508 17.28 1.50 35.13
CA LYS A 508 17.17 0.12 35.62
C LYS A 508 15.72 -0.26 35.99
N ARG A 509 14.87 -0.39 34.96
CA ARG A 509 13.43 -0.67 35.07
C ARG A 509 13.09 -2.16 35.11
N PHE A 510 14.03 -3.04 34.78
CA PHE A 510 13.79 -4.48 34.78
C PHE A 510 14.58 -5.16 35.89
N ASP A 511 13.96 -6.15 36.51
CA ASP A 511 14.56 -6.98 37.55
C ASP A 511 13.83 -8.34 37.59
N TYR A 512 14.30 -9.25 38.42
CA TYR A 512 13.72 -10.58 38.57
C TYR A 512 13.04 -10.75 39.92
N ASP A 513 11.75 -11.08 39.91
CA ASP A 513 11.01 -11.41 41.12
C ASP A 513 11.18 -12.89 41.43
N TRP A 514 12.14 -13.20 42.31
CA TRP A 514 12.47 -14.56 42.75
C TRP A 514 11.32 -15.27 43.48
N GLU A 515 10.36 -14.53 44.06
CA GLU A 515 9.20 -15.16 44.71
C GLU A 515 8.18 -15.65 43.70
N ARG A 516 8.06 -14.94 42.56
CA ARG A 516 7.09 -15.23 41.51
C ARG A 516 7.70 -15.95 40.31
N ASP A 517 9.01 -16.11 40.27
CA ASP A 517 9.77 -16.73 39.19
C ASP A 517 9.51 -16.05 37.83
N VAL A 518 9.35 -14.72 37.84
CA VAL A 518 9.06 -13.93 36.64
C VAL A 518 9.88 -12.64 36.59
N ALA A 519 10.22 -12.23 35.37
CA ALA A 519 10.75 -10.89 35.12
C ALA A 519 9.69 -9.83 35.45
N VAL A 520 10.11 -8.74 36.09
CA VAL A 520 9.24 -7.63 36.49
C VAL A 520 9.75 -6.30 35.93
N LYS A 521 8.80 -5.43 35.58
CA LYS A 521 9.07 -4.07 35.11
C LYS A 521 8.58 -3.03 36.12
N PHE A 522 9.48 -2.16 36.55
CA PHE A 522 9.23 -1.01 37.39
C PHE A 522 8.82 0.20 36.53
N ASN A 523 7.56 0.58 36.66
CA ASN A 523 6.94 1.68 35.93
C ASN A 523 6.85 2.96 36.77
N ASP A 524 7.70 3.08 37.80
CA ASP A 524 7.79 4.22 38.70
C ASP A 524 8.06 5.52 37.92
N TYR A 525 7.54 6.63 38.45
CA TYR A 525 7.79 7.95 37.91
C TYR A 525 9.28 8.27 38.03
N PHE A 526 9.90 8.63 36.92
CA PHE A 526 11.30 9.04 36.88
C PHE A 526 11.49 10.10 35.80
N GLU A 527 11.77 11.33 36.21
CA GLU A 527 12.01 12.44 35.29
C GLU A 527 13.51 12.60 34.97
N PHE A 528 13.79 13.10 33.77
CA PHE A 528 15.15 13.38 33.32
C PHE A 528 15.16 14.70 32.54
N PRO A 529 16.16 15.56 32.76
CA PRO A 529 16.18 16.90 32.20
C PRO A 529 16.60 16.89 30.73
N ARG A 530 16.18 17.90 29.96
CA ARG A 530 16.62 18.08 28.57
C ARG A 530 18.11 18.44 28.48
N GLU A 531 18.63 19.15 29.46
CA GLU A 531 20.03 19.52 29.56
C GLU A 531 20.47 19.42 31.01
N PHE A 532 21.69 18.94 31.25
CA PHE A 532 22.25 18.88 32.60
C PHE A 532 23.79 18.91 32.57
N ASP A 533 24.38 19.21 33.72
CA ASP A 533 25.83 19.30 33.90
C ASP A 533 26.35 18.05 34.62
N MET A 534 27.35 17.39 34.04
CA MET A 534 28.01 16.25 34.65
C MET A 534 29.18 16.64 35.56
N GLU A 535 29.58 17.92 35.60
CA GLU A 535 30.74 18.39 36.39
C GLU A 535 30.71 17.90 37.86
N PRO A 536 29.58 18.01 38.61
CA PRO A 536 29.51 17.62 40.02
C PRO A 536 29.84 16.14 40.29
N TYR A 537 29.74 15.29 39.27
CA TYR A 537 29.95 13.84 39.39
C TYR A 537 31.36 13.42 38.94
N THR A 538 32.14 14.35 38.39
CA THR A 538 33.50 14.07 37.91
C THR A 538 34.53 14.06 39.04
N VAL A 539 35.67 13.40 38.80
CA VAL A 539 36.82 13.43 39.73
C VAL A 539 37.25 14.86 40.06
N GLU A 540 37.32 15.73 39.04
CA GLU A 540 37.74 17.12 39.18
C GLU A 540 36.68 17.96 39.90
N GLY A 541 35.40 17.83 39.52
CA GLY A 541 34.30 18.55 40.17
C GLY A 541 34.12 18.17 41.64
N LEU A 542 34.19 16.88 41.98
CA LEU A 542 34.14 16.44 43.39
C LEU A 542 35.33 16.97 44.19
N ALA A 543 36.53 17.01 43.60
CA ALA A 543 37.70 17.58 44.27
C ALA A 543 37.55 19.09 44.51
N ARG A 544 36.92 19.84 43.58
CA ARG A 544 36.61 21.26 43.77
C ARG A 544 35.63 21.47 44.92
N ILE A 545 34.52 20.73 44.95
CA ILE A 545 33.52 20.79 46.02
C ILE A 545 34.15 20.44 47.38
N GLU A 546 35.00 19.41 47.43
CA GLU A 546 35.71 19.02 48.67
C GLU A 546 36.67 20.12 49.16
N ASN A 547 37.41 20.77 48.27
CA ASN A 547 38.31 21.87 48.63
C ASN A 547 37.54 23.13 49.08
N GLU A 548 36.46 23.50 48.39
CA GLU A 548 35.61 24.63 48.75
C GLU A 548 34.92 24.41 50.11
N SER A 549 34.46 23.18 50.39
CA SER A 549 33.86 22.81 51.69
C SER A 549 34.86 22.75 52.85
N ALA A 550 36.16 22.59 52.55
CA ALA A 550 37.23 22.65 53.55
C ALA A 550 37.62 24.10 53.88
N GLU A 551 37.59 25.00 52.89
CA GLU A 551 37.90 26.43 53.06
C GLU A 551 36.79 27.20 53.82
N GLU A 552 35.51 26.81 53.69
CA GLU A 552 34.41 27.44 54.46
C GLU A 552 34.43 27.14 55.98
N ASN A 553 35.21 26.14 56.44
CA ASN A 553 35.34 25.80 57.87
C ASN A 553 36.54 26.46 58.58
N GLU A 554 37.39 27.22 57.88
CA GLU A 554 38.54 27.95 58.46
C GLU A 554 38.47 29.46 58.13
N ASN A 555 37.51 30.18 58.73
CA ASN A 555 37.51 31.65 58.69
C ASN A 555 38.60 32.23 59.62
N ASN A 556 39.76 32.57 59.05
CA ASN A 556 40.42 33.89 59.16
C ASN A 556 41.90 33.80 58.74
N THR A 557 42.24 34.15 57.50
CA THR A 557 43.31 35.15 57.24
C THR A 557 43.23 35.69 55.81
N GLU A 558 43.55 36.98 55.68
CA GLU A 558 43.52 37.81 54.48
C GLU A 558 44.56 37.44 53.39
N VAL A 559 44.07 37.50 52.14
CA VAL A 559 44.70 38.01 50.89
C VAL A 559 45.93 37.29 50.33
N THR A 560 45.79 36.75 49.11
CA THR A 560 46.58 37.17 47.92
C THR A 560 45.98 36.56 46.65
N GLU A 561 45.27 37.38 45.87
CA GLU A 561 45.16 37.17 44.43
C GLU A 561 46.56 37.31 43.83
N HIS A 562 47.13 36.27 43.20
CA HIS A 562 48.11 36.40 42.12
C HIS A 562 48.32 35.07 41.36
N SER A 563 47.95 35.10 40.08
CA SER A 563 48.42 34.24 38.97
C SER A 563 47.98 32.77 38.98
N GLY A 564 47.64 32.13 37.87
CA GLY A 564 48.01 32.45 36.49
C GLY A 564 47.20 31.66 35.48
N ASN A 565 47.39 32.11 34.26
CA ASN A 565 46.59 31.93 33.07
C ASN A 565 46.95 30.62 32.35
N ASP A 566 46.45 29.48 32.84
CA ASP A 566 46.55 28.17 32.16
C ASP A 566 45.15 27.69 31.76
N ARG A 567 44.50 28.40 30.82
CA ARG A 567 43.30 27.90 30.14
C ARG A 567 43.72 26.78 29.17
N ARG A 568 44.01 25.59 29.69
CA ARG A 568 43.86 24.36 28.90
C ARG A 568 42.37 24.25 28.60
N GLU A 569 41.98 24.11 27.34
CA GLU A 569 40.60 23.87 26.93
C GLU A 569 40.11 22.56 27.57
N HIS A 570 39.53 22.64 28.77
CA HIS A 570 38.87 21.51 29.38
C HIS A 570 37.60 21.20 28.58
N PRO A 571 37.35 19.93 28.21
CA PRO A 571 36.14 19.55 27.50
C PRO A 571 34.90 19.90 28.35
N SER A 572 33.81 20.32 27.70
CA SER A 572 32.55 20.64 28.38
C SER A 572 32.01 19.43 29.13
N THR A 573 31.42 19.68 30.28
CA THR A 573 30.72 18.70 31.10
C THR A 573 29.20 18.75 30.90
N LYS A 574 28.71 19.70 30.09
CA LYS A 574 27.28 19.92 29.84
C LYS A 574 26.78 19.02 28.72
N TYR A 575 25.61 18.43 28.93
CA TYR A 575 24.95 17.50 28.02
C TYR A 575 23.55 17.94 27.64
N ARG A 576 23.12 17.54 26.44
CA ARG A 576 21.78 17.75 25.90
C ARG A 576 21.15 16.43 25.46
N LEU A 577 19.88 16.23 25.79
CA LEU A 577 19.11 15.06 25.39
C LEU A 577 18.87 15.09 23.88
N VAL A 578 19.28 14.02 23.20
CA VAL A 578 19.11 13.84 21.75
C VAL A 578 18.28 12.61 21.40
N GLY A 579 18.13 11.65 22.32
CA GLY A 579 17.39 10.43 22.06
C GLY A 579 16.82 9.76 23.31
N VAL A 580 15.66 9.11 23.16
CA VAL A 580 15.00 8.30 24.20
C VAL A 580 14.50 7.01 23.57
N VAL A 581 15.07 5.87 23.98
CA VAL A 581 14.49 4.54 23.69
C VAL A 581 13.43 4.26 24.73
N VAL A 582 12.20 4.02 24.28
CA VAL A 582 11.05 3.72 25.12
C VAL A 582 10.72 2.24 25.01
N HIS A 583 10.39 1.64 26.15
CA HIS A 583 9.81 0.31 26.20
C HIS A 583 8.36 0.40 26.65
N SER A 584 7.44 -0.22 25.90
CA SER A 584 6.02 -0.31 26.21
C SER A 584 5.60 -1.76 26.39
N GLY A 585 5.07 -2.11 27.56
CA GLY A 585 4.56 -3.46 27.83
C GLY A 585 5.09 -4.10 29.10
N GLN A 586 5.10 -5.44 29.10
CA GLN A 586 5.51 -6.29 30.22
C GLN A 586 7.01 -6.59 30.18
N ALA A 587 7.57 -7.19 31.23
CA ALA A 587 9.01 -7.45 31.27
C ALA A 587 9.48 -8.50 30.26
N SER A 588 8.71 -9.58 30.10
CA SER A 588 9.01 -10.70 29.20
C SER A 588 8.49 -10.51 27.76
N GLY A 589 7.87 -9.36 27.48
CA GLY A 589 7.31 -9.06 26.18
C GLY A 589 6.76 -7.64 26.13
N GLY A 590 6.90 -6.99 24.99
CA GLY A 590 6.55 -5.60 24.84
C GLY A 590 7.03 -5.09 23.49
N HIS A 591 7.14 -3.78 23.39
CA HIS A 591 7.47 -3.09 22.16
C HIS A 591 8.47 -1.96 22.43
N TYR A 592 9.49 -1.86 21.60
CA TYR A 592 10.53 -0.82 21.68
C TYR A 592 10.39 0.16 20.52
N TYR A 593 10.55 1.45 20.81
CA TYR A 593 10.59 2.52 19.80
C TYR A 593 11.46 3.67 20.30
N SER A 594 11.91 4.54 19.39
CA SER A 594 12.85 5.60 19.70
C SER A 594 12.29 6.98 19.37
N TYR A 595 12.36 7.91 20.33
CA TYR A 595 12.25 9.34 20.06
C TYR A 595 13.64 9.90 19.81
N ILE A 596 13.82 10.61 18.69
CA ILE A 596 15.12 11.15 18.31
C ILE A 596 14.95 12.60 17.87
N ARG A 597 15.77 13.49 18.44
CA ARG A 597 15.85 14.89 18.06
C ARG A 597 16.85 15.02 16.92
N THR A 598 16.40 15.51 15.77
CA THR A 598 17.23 15.68 14.58
C THR A 598 16.84 16.93 13.79
N THR A 599 17.70 17.43 12.89
CA THR A 599 17.32 18.50 11.97
C THR A 599 16.99 17.88 10.64
N ALA A 600 15.81 18.21 10.12
CA ALA A 600 15.42 17.88 8.76
C ALA A 600 15.22 19.19 8.02
N HIS A 601 15.80 19.35 6.82
CA HIS A 601 15.56 20.52 5.95
C HIS A 601 15.67 21.91 6.64
N GLY A 602 16.65 22.07 7.53
CA GLY A 602 16.94 23.34 8.22
C GLY A 602 16.06 23.63 9.45
N TYR A 603 15.19 22.72 9.88
CA TYR A 603 14.46 22.82 11.15
C TYR A 603 14.76 21.63 12.06
N THR A 604 15.09 21.90 13.33
CA THR A 604 15.33 20.86 14.34
C THR A 604 14.02 20.47 15.01
N ASN A 605 13.65 19.20 14.96
CA ASN A 605 12.43 18.67 15.59
C ASN A 605 12.64 17.28 16.20
N TRP A 606 11.64 16.78 16.91
CA TRP A 606 11.58 15.41 17.41
C TRP A 606 10.76 14.50 16.49
N PHE A 607 11.30 13.30 16.26
CA PHE A 607 10.65 12.27 15.47
C PHE A 607 10.53 10.99 16.27
N LYS A 608 9.42 10.28 16.08
CA LYS A 608 9.17 8.96 16.63
C LYS A 608 9.50 7.92 15.56
N PHE A 609 10.49 7.08 15.83
CA PHE A 609 10.91 5.93 15.05
C PHE A 609 10.28 4.67 15.64
N ASP A 610 9.22 4.20 15.01
CA ASP A 610 8.40 3.08 15.45
C ASP A 610 8.39 2.00 14.35
N ASP A 611 9.44 1.18 14.34
CA ASP A 611 9.72 0.21 13.28
C ASP A 611 9.69 0.85 11.88
N GLY A 612 8.73 0.43 11.03
CA GLY A 612 8.59 0.89 9.67
C GLY A 612 8.03 2.30 9.56
N ASP A 613 7.46 2.83 10.64
CA ASP A 613 6.80 4.12 10.67
C ASP A 613 7.66 5.16 11.38
N VAL A 614 8.02 6.21 10.64
CA VAL A 614 8.67 7.39 11.20
C VAL A 614 7.73 8.59 11.09
N SER A 615 7.44 9.23 12.22
CA SER A 615 6.47 10.32 12.31
C SER A 615 6.99 11.50 13.13
N ASP A 616 6.51 12.70 12.82
CA ASP A 616 6.70 13.87 13.66
C ASP A 616 6.03 13.66 15.03
N CYS A 617 6.65 14.17 16.10
CA CYS A 617 6.09 14.13 17.44
C CYS A 617 6.36 15.42 18.21
N LYS A 618 5.57 15.69 19.25
CA LYS A 618 5.65 16.92 20.06
C LYS A 618 6.48 16.77 21.31
N MET A 619 7.60 16.04 21.23
CA MET A 619 8.48 15.82 22.38
C MET A 619 9.23 17.08 22.83
N ASP A 620 9.09 18.19 22.10
CA ASP A 620 9.45 19.54 22.54
C ASP A 620 8.53 20.09 23.65
N ASP A 621 7.27 19.63 23.71
CA ASP A 621 6.35 19.89 24.81
C ASP A 621 6.72 19.03 26.04
N ASP A 622 6.83 19.67 27.21
CA ASP A 622 7.18 19.01 28.46
C ASP A 622 6.06 18.09 28.96
N GLU A 623 4.78 18.40 28.68
CA GLU A 623 3.67 17.51 29.04
C GLU A 623 3.66 16.25 28.16
N GLU A 624 4.01 16.36 26.88
CA GLU A 624 4.17 15.19 26.00
C GLU A 624 5.36 14.34 26.46
N MET A 625 6.52 14.94 26.73
CA MET A 625 7.70 14.23 27.27
C MET A 625 7.36 13.46 28.55
N LYS A 626 6.66 14.11 29.48
CA LYS A 626 6.24 13.52 30.75
C LYS A 626 5.27 12.35 30.54
N THR A 627 4.27 12.53 29.69
CA THR A 627 3.23 11.51 29.45
C THR A 627 3.76 10.31 28.67
N GLN A 628 4.73 10.50 27.77
CA GLN A 628 5.30 9.44 26.95
C GLN A 628 6.48 8.71 27.60
N CYS A 629 7.25 9.37 28.49
CA CYS A 629 8.55 8.83 28.91
C CYS A 629 8.76 8.68 30.42
N PHE A 630 8.15 9.49 31.29
CA PHE A 630 8.51 9.48 32.73
C PHE A 630 7.87 8.33 33.51
N GLY A 631 6.79 7.72 32.98
CA GLY A 631 6.09 6.63 33.64
C GLY A 631 5.15 7.10 34.75
N GLY A 632 5.09 6.34 35.85
CA GLY A 632 4.23 6.60 36.99
C GLY A 632 2.78 6.18 36.79
N GLU A 633 1.94 6.60 37.73
CA GLU A 633 0.51 6.29 37.76
C GLU A 633 -0.33 7.50 37.38
N TYR A 634 -1.50 7.24 36.81
CA TYR A 634 -2.48 8.28 36.46
C TYR A 634 -3.91 7.76 36.66
N MET A 635 -4.87 8.68 36.72
CA MET A 635 -6.29 8.33 36.74
C MET A 635 -6.80 8.31 35.30
N GLY A 636 -7.05 7.12 34.76
CA GLY A 636 -7.60 6.91 33.44
C GLY A 636 -9.13 6.86 33.47
N GLU A 637 -9.75 7.48 32.47
CA GLU A 637 -11.20 7.36 32.22
C GLU A 637 -11.48 6.05 31.48
N VAL A 638 -12.24 5.16 32.11
CA VAL A 638 -12.64 3.87 31.53
C VAL A 638 -14.14 3.90 31.26
N PHE A 639 -14.49 3.76 29.99
CA PHE A 639 -15.88 3.68 29.51
C PHE A 639 -16.34 2.22 29.45
N ASP A 640 -17.62 1.98 29.75
CA ASP A 640 -18.23 0.66 29.47
C ASP A 640 -18.38 0.40 27.96
N HIS A 641 -18.65 -0.86 27.59
CA HIS A 641 -18.79 -1.28 26.18
C HIS A 641 -19.89 -0.53 25.40
N MET A 642 -20.80 0.17 26.09
CA MET A 642 -21.87 0.95 25.50
C MET A 642 -21.62 2.47 25.58
N MET A 643 -20.45 2.90 26.09
CA MET A 643 -20.10 4.29 26.40
C MET A 643 -21.10 5.01 27.33
N LYS A 644 -21.84 4.26 28.17
CA LYS A 644 -22.91 4.80 29.03
C LYS A 644 -22.45 5.15 30.43
N ARG A 645 -21.35 4.56 30.92
CA ARG A 645 -20.78 4.83 32.24
C ARG A 645 -19.29 5.14 32.12
N MET A 646 -18.89 6.24 32.75
CA MET A 646 -17.51 6.67 32.92
C MET A 646 -17.05 6.35 34.34
N SER A 647 -15.90 5.69 34.48
CA SER A 647 -15.27 5.42 35.77
C SER A 647 -13.81 5.83 35.76
N TYR A 648 -13.34 6.44 36.85
CA TYR A 648 -11.93 6.78 37.03
C TYR A 648 -11.21 5.61 37.68
N ARG A 649 -10.21 5.05 37.00
CA ARG A 649 -9.37 3.97 37.53
C ARG A 649 -7.91 4.39 37.56
N ARG A 650 -7.23 4.05 38.64
CA ARG A 650 -5.78 4.22 38.75
C ARG A 650 -5.11 3.23 37.79
N GLN A 651 -4.35 3.76 36.83
CA GLN A 651 -3.63 3.02 35.80
C GLN A 651 -2.14 3.36 35.87
N LYS A 652 -1.30 2.43 35.42
CA LYS A 652 0.14 2.64 35.28
C LYS A 652 0.45 3.04 33.84
N ARG A 653 1.45 3.88 33.62
CA ARG A 653 2.02 4.09 32.29
C ARG A 653 3.04 2.98 32.02
N TRP A 654 2.64 2.00 31.23
CA TRP A 654 3.46 0.84 30.88
C TRP A 654 4.48 1.15 29.78
N TRP A 655 4.36 2.33 29.17
CA TRP A 655 5.34 2.96 28.28
C TRP A 655 6.16 3.99 29.07
N ASN A 656 7.48 3.82 29.05
CA ASN A 656 8.41 4.72 29.72
C ASN A 656 9.83 4.56 29.14
N ALA A 657 10.64 5.60 29.35
CA ALA A 657 12.03 5.62 28.90
C ALA A 657 12.82 4.47 29.52
N TYR A 658 13.64 3.84 28.69
CA TYR A 658 14.53 2.76 29.07
C TYR A 658 16.00 3.13 28.88
N ILE A 659 16.36 3.70 27.73
CA ILE A 659 17.72 4.20 27.45
C ILE A 659 17.65 5.67 27.03
N LEU A 660 18.43 6.53 27.67
CA LEU A 660 18.55 7.94 27.34
C LEU A 660 19.88 8.19 26.61
N PHE A 661 19.86 9.01 25.56
CA PHE A 661 21.05 9.42 24.82
C PHE A 661 21.26 10.93 24.97
N TYR A 662 22.41 11.29 25.53
CA TYR A 662 22.81 12.68 25.75
C TYR A 662 24.10 13.01 24.97
N GLU A 663 24.13 14.16 24.31
CA GLU A 663 25.28 14.65 23.55
C GLU A 663 25.97 15.82 24.27
N ARG A 664 27.31 15.82 24.29
CA ARG A 664 28.13 16.82 25.00
C ARG A 664 28.23 18.13 24.21
N MET A 665 28.09 19.27 24.89
CA MET A 665 27.92 20.59 24.23
C MET A 665 29.19 21.21 23.62
N ASP A 666 30.39 20.69 23.92
CA ASP A 666 31.68 21.17 23.35
C ASP A 666 32.08 20.44 22.07
N ASP A 667 31.33 19.43 21.64
CA ASP A 667 31.63 18.81 20.35
C ASP A 667 31.43 19.90 19.29
N GLN A 668 32.51 20.33 18.61
CA GLN A 668 32.55 21.53 17.77
C GLN A 668 31.52 21.53 16.62
N ASP A 669 30.86 20.39 16.42
CA ASP A 669 29.74 20.16 15.51
C ASP A 669 28.36 20.38 16.17
N ASN A 670 28.28 21.03 17.35
CA ASN A 670 27.04 21.41 18.07
C ASN A 670 26.13 22.40 17.30
N TYR A 671 26.33 22.56 16.00
CA TYR A 671 25.40 23.19 15.06
C TYR A 671 24.26 22.22 14.72
N GLY A 672 23.49 21.84 15.74
CA GLY A 672 22.18 21.18 15.68
C GLY A 672 22.00 20.17 14.55
N ASN A 673 22.30 18.89 14.82
CA ASN A 673 21.90 17.75 13.99
C ASN A 673 22.03 18.05 12.49
N VAL A 674 23.20 17.91 11.86
CA VAL A 674 23.29 18.06 10.40
C VAL A 674 22.14 17.29 9.76
N ALA A 675 21.35 17.95 8.88
CA ALA A 675 20.34 17.24 8.11
C ALA A 675 20.99 16.03 7.43
N LEU A 676 20.22 15.07 6.93
CA LEU A 676 20.77 14.13 5.94
C LEU A 676 21.19 14.95 4.69
N THR A 677 22.26 15.74 4.78
CA THR A 677 22.85 16.52 3.71
C THR A 677 23.75 15.59 2.92
N LYS A 678 23.81 15.83 1.62
CA LYS A 678 24.44 14.98 0.59
C LYS A 678 25.97 14.86 0.70
N ASP A 679 26.58 15.30 1.80
CA ASP A 679 28.04 15.54 1.87
C ASP A 679 28.85 14.36 2.45
N PHE A 680 28.21 13.22 2.80
CA PHE A 680 28.92 11.99 3.17
C PHE A 680 28.85 10.95 2.05
N LYS A 681 29.98 10.26 1.82
CA LYS A 681 30.15 9.30 0.72
C LYS A 681 29.65 7.91 1.15
N ILE A 682 28.53 7.47 0.57
CA ILE A 682 28.06 6.09 0.69
C ILE A 682 28.98 5.20 -0.17
N PRO A 683 29.39 4.00 0.29
CA PRO A 683 30.13 3.06 -0.54
C PRO A 683 29.39 2.75 -1.85
N GLY A 684 30.11 2.75 -2.99
CA GLY A 684 29.51 2.68 -4.32
C GLY A 684 28.61 1.46 -4.56
N VAL A 685 28.96 0.31 -3.98
CA VAL A 685 28.17 -0.94 -4.07
C VAL A 685 26.81 -0.78 -3.38
N ILE A 686 26.79 -0.17 -2.19
CA ILE A 686 25.56 0.08 -1.44
C ILE A 686 24.74 1.16 -2.14
N GLU A 687 25.39 2.20 -2.68
CA GLU A 687 24.70 3.23 -3.45
C GLU A 687 24.01 2.66 -4.70
N GLN A 688 24.69 1.79 -5.45
CA GLN A 688 24.12 1.08 -6.61
C GLN A 688 22.91 0.23 -6.21
N GLU A 689 23.01 -0.54 -5.12
CA GLU A 689 21.91 -1.37 -4.63
C GLU A 689 20.71 -0.53 -4.16
N VAL A 690 20.94 0.54 -3.39
CA VAL A 690 19.87 1.47 -2.98
C VAL A 690 19.21 2.10 -4.21
N ARG A 691 20.00 2.45 -5.23
CA ARG A 691 19.48 3.03 -6.47
C ARG A 691 18.62 2.03 -7.24
N LYS A 692 19.08 0.78 -7.37
CA LYS A 692 18.32 -0.33 -7.96
C LYS A 692 16.97 -0.50 -7.26
N GLN A 693 16.97 -0.64 -5.93
CA GLN A 693 15.72 -0.78 -5.15
C GLN A 693 14.80 0.44 -5.28
N ASN A 694 15.35 1.66 -5.30
CA ASN A 694 14.56 2.86 -5.52
C ASN A 694 13.89 2.86 -6.89
N MET A 695 14.59 2.43 -7.95
CA MET A 695 14.02 2.38 -9.31
C MET A 695 12.95 1.30 -9.43
N GLU A 696 13.17 0.12 -8.87
CA GLU A 696 12.17 -0.96 -8.81
C GLU A 696 10.93 -0.53 -8.00
N PHE A 697 11.14 0.14 -6.86
CA PHE A 697 10.05 0.69 -6.06
C PHE A 697 9.24 1.73 -6.84
N LEU A 698 9.91 2.68 -7.51
CA LEU A 698 9.23 3.71 -8.31
C LEU A 698 8.45 3.09 -9.48
N HIS A 699 9.04 2.09 -10.15
CA HIS A 699 8.40 1.34 -11.23
C HIS A 699 7.13 0.63 -10.76
N ASN A 700 7.19 -0.09 -9.63
CA ASN A 700 6.02 -0.76 -9.08
C ASN A 700 4.97 0.25 -8.55
N ARG A 701 5.42 1.29 -7.85
CA ARG A 701 4.54 2.28 -7.21
C ARG A 701 3.64 2.99 -8.21
N ILE A 702 4.18 3.43 -9.36
CA ILE A 702 3.38 4.19 -10.31
C ILE A 702 2.24 3.34 -10.90
N GLN A 703 2.47 2.05 -11.16
CA GLN A 703 1.44 1.13 -11.65
C GLN A 703 0.26 1.00 -10.67
N PHE A 704 0.52 1.06 -9.36
CA PHE A 704 -0.50 0.95 -8.30
C PHE A 704 -0.96 2.30 -7.73
N SER A 705 -0.80 3.38 -8.49
CA SER A 705 -1.28 4.71 -8.13
C SER A 705 -2.70 4.96 -8.66
N ASN A 706 -3.48 5.78 -7.95
CA ASN A 706 -4.82 6.17 -8.38
C ASN A 706 -4.76 6.91 -9.73
N GLU A 707 -3.75 7.75 -9.91
CA GLU A 707 -3.49 8.52 -11.12
C GLU A 707 -3.30 7.61 -12.33
N TYR A 708 -2.57 6.50 -12.18
CA TYR A 708 -2.35 5.53 -13.25
C TYR A 708 -3.62 4.76 -13.60
N PHE A 709 -4.42 4.35 -12.60
CA PHE A 709 -5.69 3.68 -12.84
C PHE A 709 -6.67 4.58 -13.60
N ASP A 710 -6.80 5.84 -13.19
CA ASP A 710 -7.61 6.83 -13.91
C ASP A 710 -7.06 7.12 -15.31
N PHE A 711 -5.74 7.16 -15.47
CA PHE A 711 -5.09 7.29 -16.78
C PHE A 711 -5.44 6.14 -17.71
N ILE A 712 -5.28 4.88 -17.28
CA ILE A 712 -5.63 3.71 -18.10
C ILE A 712 -7.10 3.76 -18.51
N ARG A 713 -7.99 4.06 -17.56
CA ARG A 713 -9.43 4.19 -17.85
C ARG A 713 -9.70 5.28 -18.88
N LYS A 714 -9.16 6.49 -18.72
CA LYS A 714 -9.31 7.59 -19.69
C LYS A 714 -8.73 7.23 -21.05
N LEU A 715 -7.54 6.61 -21.09
CA LEU A 715 -6.84 6.22 -22.32
C LEU A 715 -7.66 5.23 -23.16
N VAL A 716 -8.21 4.18 -22.53
CA VAL A 716 -8.97 3.15 -23.25
C VAL A 716 -10.39 3.59 -23.61
N THR A 717 -10.92 4.62 -22.96
CA THR A 717 -12.29 5.13 -23.19
C THR A 717 -12.36 6.36 -24.10
N VAL A 718 -11.25 7.06 -24.33
CA VAL A 718 -11.21 8.33 -25.08
C VAL A 718 -11.80 8.24 -26.49
N ASN A 719 -11.76 7.05 -27.10
CA ASN A 719 -12.16 6.82 -28.48
C ASN A 719 -13.53 6.11 -28.63
N ILE A 720 -14.23 5.78 -27.54
CA ILE A 720 -15.48 4.97 -27.57
C ILE A 720 -16.64 5.69 -28.30
N ASN A 721 -16.70 7.02 -28.22
CA ASN A 721 -17.78 7.82 -28.80
C ASN A 721 -17.38 8.51 -30.11
N LEU A 722 -16.31 8.04 -30.77
CA LEU A 722 -15.89 8.59 -32.05
C LEU A 722 -16.74 7.99 -33.18
N ASP A 723 -17.23 8.84 -34.08
CA ASP A 723 -17.85 8.42 -35.33
C ASP A 723 -16.77 8.41 -36.44
N SER A 724 -16.01 7.32 -36.56
CA SER A 724 -14.94 7.15 -37.57
C SER A 724 -14.89 5.71 -38.10
N GLU A 725 -14.35 5.53 -39.31
CA GLU A 725 -14.05 4.19 -39.87
C GLU A 725 -12.96 3.46 -39.06
N ASP A 726 -12.10 4.24 -38.39
CA ASP A 726 -10.96 3.76 -37.58
C ASP A 726 -11.36 3.22 -36.19
N VAL A 727 -12.64 3.26 -35.83
CA VAL A 727 -13.13 2.92 -34.48
C VAL A 727 -12.87 1.46 -34.13
N GLU A 728 -12.92 0.54 -35.10
CA GLU A 728 -12.63 -0.88 -34.87
C GLU A 728 -11.19 -1.08 -34.40
N ASP A 729 -10.21 -0.49 -35.10
CA ASP A 729 -8.79 -0.61 -34.76
C ASP A 729 -8.46 0.06 -33.41
N LEU A 730 -8.97 1.28 -33.20
CA LEU A 730 -8.81 2.00 -31.93
C LEU A 730 -9.39 1.19 -30.75
N SER A 731 -10.53 0.54 -30.96
CA SER A 731 -11.19 -0.28 -29.95
C SER A 731 -10.45 -1.58 -29.71
N LEU A 732 -9.87 -2.19 -30.75
CA LEU A 732 -9.08 -3.41 -30.63
C LEU A 732 -7.79 -3.17 -29.82
N ILE A 733 -7.09 -2.06 -30.06
CA ILE A 733 -5.92 -1.67 -29.27
C ILE A 733 -6.32 -1.42 -27.81
N SER A 734 -7.41 -0.69 -27.61
CA SER A 734 -7.90 -0.32 -26.27
C SER A 734 -8.36 -1.53 -25.46
N ILE A 735 -9.12 -2.45 -26.05
CA ILE A 735 -9.56 -3.67 -25.35
C ILE A 735 -8.38 -4.58 -25.03
N THR A 736 -7.37 -4.61 -25.90
CA THR A 736 -6.16 -5.42 -25.68
C THR A 736 -5.41 -4.93 -24.45
N LEU A 737 -5.14 -3.62 -24.37
CA LEU A 737 -4.49 -3.01 -23.22
C LEU A 737 -5.33 -3.17 -21.94
N LEU A 738 -6.63 -2.87 -22.03
CA LEU A 738 -7.55 -2.95 -20.88
C LEU A 738 -7.62 -4.37 -20.31
N SER A 739 -7.69 -5.38 -21.17
CA SER A 739 -7.77 -6.78 -20.74
C SER A 739 -6.48 -7.22 -20.04
N LYS A 740 -5.32 -6.85 -20.60
CA LYS A 740 -4.03 -7.11 -19.94
C LYS A 740 -3.97 -6.46 -18.56
N PHE A 741 -4.30 -5.17 -18.46
CA PHE A 741 -4.31 -4.46 -17.19
C PHE A 741 -5.26 -5.09 -16.16
N LEU A 742 -6.53 -5.31 -16.50
CA LEU A 742 -7.55 -5.75 -15.55
C LEU A 742 -7.28 -7.16 -15.01
N PHE A 743 -6.85 -8.07 -15.87
CA PHE A 743 -6.66 -9.47 -15.51
C PHE A 743 -5.26 -9.80 -15.01
N THR A 744 -4.26 -8.94 -15.24
CA THR A 744 -2.93 -9.06 -14.61
C THR A 744 -2.90 -8.46 -13.21
N CYS A 745 -3.53 -7.29 -12.98
CA CYS A 745 -3.50 -6.64 -11.67
C CYS A 745 -4.78 -5.87 -11.30
N GLY A 746 -5.44 -5.18 -12.24
CA GLY A 746 -6.47 -4.18 -11.95
C GLY A 746 -7.61 -4.67 -11.06
N LEU A 747 -8.23 -5.82 -11.38
CA LEU A 747 -9.37 -6.37 -10.64
C LEU A 747 -9.00 -7.04 -9.31
N ARG A 748 -7.70 -7.24 -9.05
CA ARG A 748 -7.19 -7.87 -7.83
C ARG A 748 -6.73 -6.88 -6.78
N THR A 749 -6.49 -5.63 -7.15
CA THR A 749 -6.15 -4.57 -6.19
C THR A 749 -7.34 -4.20 -5.29
N LYS A 750 -7.13 -3.53 -4.14
CA LYS A 750 -8.24 -3.02 -3.29
C LYS A 750 -9.08 -1.95 -3.98
N LYS A 751 -10.33 -1.81 -3.50
CA LYS A 751 -11.31 -0.82 -3.99
C LYS A 751 -10.78 0.61 -3.92
N THR A 752 -9.94 0.90 -2.92
CA THR A 752 -9.33 2.22 -2.71
C THR A 752 -8.36 2.63 -3.82
N ILE A 753 -7.78 1.65 -4.54
CA ILE A 753 -6.88 1.89 -5.67
C ILE A 753 -7.67 1.82 -6.98
N ARG A 754 -8.37 0.69 -7.21
CA ARG A 754 -9.08 0.48 -8.48
C ARG A 754 -10.32 1.33 -8.70
N GLY A 755 -10.86 1.93 -7.65
CA GLY A 755 -12.17 2.58 -7.67
C GLY A 755 -13.35 1.58 -7.77
N PRO A 756 -14.54 2.06 -8.14
CA PRO A 756 -15.71 1.23 -8.37
C PRO A 756 -15.50 0.24 -9.53
N ALA A 757 -15.89 -1.02 -9.36
CA ALA A 757 -15.82 -1.98 -10.46
C ALA A 757 -16.79 -1.62 -11.61
N GLY A 758 -17.84 -0.85 -11.32
CA GLY A 758 -18.79 -0.32 -12.30
C GLY A 758 -18.14 0.53 -13.39
N ASP A 759 -17.11 1.30 -13.05
CA ASP A 759 -16.43 2.16 -14.03
C ASP A 759 -15.68 1.32 -15.07
N TRP A 760 -15.10 0.19 -14.63
CA TRP A 760 -14.44 -0.77 -15.51
C TRP A 760 -15.43 -1.57 -16.36
N TYR A 761 -16.62 -1.86 -15.82
CA TYR A 761 -17.72 -2.43 -16.61
C TYR A 761 -18.12 -1.52 -17.77
N GLU A 762 -18.28 -0.22 -17.51
CA GLU A 762 -18.64 0.76 -18.54
C GLU A 762 -17.55 0.85 -19.62
N ALA A 763 -16.27 0.86 -19.22
CA ALA A 763 -15.15 0.86 -20.16
C ALA A 763 -15.12 -0.39 -21.06
N ILE A 764 -15.19 -1.59 -20.47
CA ILE A 764 -15.18 -2.85 -21.25
C ILE A 764 -16.40 -2.91 -22.17
N THR A 765 -17.60 -2.66 -21.65
CA THR A 765 -18.83 -2.79 -22.45
C THR A 765 -18.92 -1.72 -23.53
N GLY A 766 -18.39 -0.51 -23.30
CA GLY A 766 -18.29 0.53 -24.32
C GLY A 766 -17.40 0.11 -25.49
N LEU A 767 -16.30 -0.62 -25.24
CA LEU A 767 -15.44 -1.19 -26.29
C LEU A 767 -16.07 -2.39 -26.99
N LEU A 768 -16.66 -3.32 -26.24
CA LEU A 768 -17.32 -4.52 -26.79
C LEU A 768 -18.54 -4.19 -27.68
N ARG A 769 -19.13 -3.01 -27.55
CA ARG A 769 -20.22 -2.54 -28.43
C ARG A 769 -19.76 -2.26 -29.85
N GLN A 770 -18.51 -1.87 -30.03
CA GLN A 770 -18.05 -1.22 -31.26
C GLN A 770 -18.06 -2.17 -32.45
N SER A 771 -17.49 -3.37 -32.32
CA SER A 771 -17.45 -4.31 -33.44
C SER A 771 -17.42 -5.77 -33.03
N LYS A 772 -17.79 -6.66 -33.98
CA LYS A 772 -17.72 -8.11 -33.81
C LYS A 772 -16.27 -8.61 -33.66
N THR A 773 -15.33 -7.95 -34.33
CA THR A 773 -13.89 -8.28 -34.27
C THR A 773 -13.37 -8.11 -32.85
N VAL A 774 -13.72 -7.00 -32.19
CA VAL A 774 -13.36 -6.70 -30.80
C VAL A 774 -13.92 -7.76 -29.83
N ARG A 775 -15.19 -8.14 -30.01
CA ARG A 775 -15.85 -9.17 -29.17
C ARG A 775 -15.22 -10.55 -29.33
N LEU A 776 -14.98 -10.95 -30.58
CA LEU A 776 -14.35 -12.23 -30.88
C LEU A 776 -12.93 -12.29 -30.32
N TRP A 777 -12.14 -11.24 -30.53
CA TRP A 777 -10.80 -11.12 -29.99
C TRP A 777 -10.79 -11.23 -28.46
N PHE A 778 -11.68 -10.49 -27.77
CA PHE A 778 -11.78 -10.53 -26.31
C PHE A 778 -12.14 -11.94 -25.81
N ALA A 779 -13.18 -12.56 -26.39
CA ALA A 779 -13.57 -13.89 -25.97
C ALA A 779 -12.45 -14.92 -26.17
N GLN A 780 -11.76 -14.89 -27.31
CA GLN A 780 -10.68 -15.83 -27.63
C GLN A 780 -9.44 -15.62 -26.74
N ASN A 781 -8.92 -14.39 -26.66
CA ASN A 781 -7.63 -14.11 -26.02
C ASN A 781 -7.74 -13.88 -24.51
N VAL A 782 -8.93 -13.52 -24.02
CA VAL A 782 -9.13 -13.19 -22.61
C VAL A 782 -9.86 -14.32 -21.89
N LEU A 783 -10.96 -14.82 -22.44
CA LEU A 783 -11.77 -15.83 -21.74
C LEU A 783 -11.32 -17.25 -22.08
N PHE A 784 -11.22 -17.59 -23.37
CA PHE A 784 -10.95 -18.96 -23.79
C PHE A 784 -9.48 -19.34 -23.71
N ALA A 785 -8.54 -18.42 -23.92
CA ALA A 785 -7.11 -18.68 -23.74
C ALA A 785 -6.72 -18.98 -22.27
N HIS A 786 -7.58 -18.63 -21.30
CA HIS A 786 -7.38 -18.82 -19.87
C HIS A 786 -8.61 -19.47 -19.24
N PRO A 787 -8.78 -20.80 -19.37
CA PRO A 787 -10.02 -21.51 -19.03
C PRO A 787 -10.52 -21.28 -17.60
N GLU A 788 -9.60 -21.15 -16.65
CA GLU A 788 -9.84 -20.85 -15.23
C GLU A 788 -10.37 -19.43 -14.97
N ARG A 789 -10.22 -18.49 -15.91
CA ARG A 789 -10.59 -17.08 -15.69
C ARG A 789 -12.08 -16.90 -15.41
N ILE A 790 -12.94 -17.71 -16.04
CA ILE A 790 -14.38 -17.61 -15.81
C ILE A 790 -14.71 -18.05 -14.37
N SER A 791 -14.18 -19.17 -13.88
CA SER A 791 -14.42 -19.61 -12.51
C SER A 791 -13.78 -18.67 -11.48
N GLU A 792 -12.56 -18.22 -11.76
CA GLU A 792 -11.79 -17.34 -10.89
C GLU A 792 -12.54 -16.04 -10.57
N TYR A 793 -13.06 -15.34 -11.60
CA TYR A 793 -13.73 -14.06 -11.40
C TYR A 793 -15.23 -14.17 -11.13
N LEU A 794 -15.89 -15.26 -11.54
CA LEU A 794 -17.32 -15.46 -11.29
C LEU A 794 -17.59 -16.11 -9.91
N LEU A 795 -16.72 -17.02 -9.46
CA LEU A 795 -16.93 -17.87 -8.29
C LEU A 795 -15.90 -17.62 -7.17
N GLU A 796 -14.61 -17.50 -7.49
CA GLU A 796 -13.54 -17.55 -6.46
C GLU A 796 -13.16 -16.18 -5.91
N SER A 797 -13.30 -15.11 -6.70
CA SER A 797 -12.97 -13.75 -6.28
C SER A 797 -13.67 -13.40 -4.96
N PRO A 798 -12.95 -12.93 -3.91
CA PRO A 798 -13.56 -12.63 -2.62
C PRO A 798 -14.47 -11.39 -2.68
N THR A 799 -14.22 -10.47 -3.61
CA THR A 799 -14.97 -9.22 -3.74
C THR A 799 -16.28 -9.42 -4.53
N ALA A 800 -17.43 -9.30 -3.85
CA ALA A 800 -18.76 -9.43 -4.48
C ALA A 800 -19.01 -8.43 -5.62
N GLU A 801 -18.46 -7.22 -5.51
CA GLU A 801 -18.54 -6.19 -6.55
C GLU A 801 -17.85 -6.61 -7.85
N VAL A 802 -16.67 -7.25 -7.75
CA VAL A 802 -15.93 -7.77 -8.91
C VAL A 802 -16.68 -8.94 -9.54
N ARG A 803 -17.19 -9.89 -8.74
CA ARG A 803 -18.00 -11.00 -9.25
C ARG A 803 -19.26 -10.51 -9.98
N THR A 804 -19.96 -9.54 -9.40
CA THR A 804 -21.16 -8.94 -10.01
C THR A 804 -20.84 -8.22 -11.30
N MET A 805 -19.74 -7.46 -11.33
CA MET A 805 -19.27 -6.77 -12.52
C MET A 805 -18.95 -7.77 -13.65
N PHE A 806 -18.15 -8.79 -13.35
CA PHE A 806 -17.73 -9.80 -14.31
C PHE A 806 -18.93 -10.58 -14.85
N SER A 807 -19.88 -10.96 -13.98
CA SER A 807 -21.14 -11.57 -14.39
C SER A 807 -21.93 -10.67 -15.35
N LYS A 808 -22.08 -9.37 -15.05
CA LYS A 808 -22.75 -8.41 -15.93
C LYS A 808 -22.05 -8.28 -17.28
N MET A 809 -20.71 -8.26 -17.29
CA MET A 809 -19.90 -8.22 -18.50
C MET A 809 -20.13 -9.46 -19.38
N LEU A 810 -20.17 -10.66 -18.79
CA LEU A 810 -20.46 -11.90 -19.53
C LEU A 810 -21.88 -11.89 -20.12
N VAL A 811 -22.88 -11.46 -19.34
CA VAL A 811 -24.27 -11.33 -19.81
C VAL A 811 -24.34 -10.36 -21.00
N PHE A 812 -23.66 -9.22 -20.86
CA PHE A 812 -23.57 -8.22 -21.91
C PHE A 812 -22.95 -8.80 -23.18
N LEU A 813 -21.78 -9.44 -23.06
CA LEU A 813 -21.05 -10.04 -24.19
C LEU A 813 -21.89 -11.12 -24.89
N CYS A 814 -22.57 -12.00 -24.15
CA CYS A 814 -23.49 -12.99 -24.73
C CYS A 814 -24.64 -12.32 -25.51
N ARG A 815 -25.18 -11.22 -24.98
CA ARG A 815 -26.29 -10.50 -25.62
C ARG A 815 -25.88 -9.79 -26.92
N VAL A 816 -24.73 -9.13 -26.91
CA VAL A 816 -24.27 -8.33 -28.06
C VAL A 816 -23.57 -9.15 -29.14
N SER A 817 -23.08 -10.35 -28.82
CA SER A 817 -22.45 -11.25 -29.81
C SER A 817 -23.43 -12.15 -30.55
N ARG A 818 -24.67 -12.29 -30.07
CA ARG A 818 -25.72 -13.08 -30.72
C ARG A 818 -25.96 -12.74 -32.21
N PRO A 819 -26.01 -11.47 -32.64
CA PRO A 819 -26.21 -11.12 -34.05
C PRO A 819 -24.95 -11.19 -34.92
N ASP A 820 -23.79 -11.61 -34.40
CA ASP A 820 -22.50 -11.54 -35.11
C ASP A 820 -22.31 -12.57 -36.23
N GLY A 821 -23.18 -13.58 -36.27
CA GLY A 821 -23.06 -14.72 -37.15
C GLY A 821 -22.18 -15.82 -36.56
N GLU A 822 -21.99 -16.89 -37.33
CA GLU A 822 -21.20 -18.05 -36.93
C GLU A 822 -19.71 -17.69 -36.84
N CYS A 823 -19.02 -18.26 -35.85
CA CYS A 823 -17.57 -18.15 -35.70
C CYS A 823 -16.93 -19.52 -35.50
N ASP A 824 -15.62 -19.59 -35.76
CA ASP A 824 -14.84 -20.80 -35.51
C ASP A 824 -14.82 -21.15 -34.01
N PRO A 825 -14.80 -22.46 -33.68
CA PRO A 825 -14.74 -22.90 -32.29
C PRO A 825 -13.46 -22.37 -31.61
N PRO A 826 -13.53 -21.95 -30.33
CA PRO A 826 -12.35 -21.65 -29.55
C PRO A 826 -11.47 -22.90 -29.40
N TYR A 827 -10.15 -22.75 -29.59
CA TYR A 827 -9.14 -23.82 -29.54
C TYR A 827 -9.26 -24.76 -28.31
N VAL A 828 -9.62 -24.23 -27.14
CA VAL A 828 -9.76 -25.00 -25.89
C VAL A 828 -10.93 -26.00 -25.90
N LEU A 829 -11.93 -25.81 -26.76
CA LEU A 829 -13.02 -26.77 -26.93
C LEU A 829 -12.65 -27.95 -27.84
N GLU A 830 -11.56 -27.85 -28.62
CA GLU A 830 -11.10 -28.91 -29.52
C GLU A 830 -10.28 -30.00 -28.81
N GLU A 831 -9.52 -29.69 -27.76
CA GLU A 831 -8.55 -30.64 -27.17
C GLU A 831 -9.11 -31.59 -26.08
N LYS A 832 -10.33 -31.39 -25.56
CA LYS A 832 -10.81 -32.17 -24.38
C LYS A 832 -12.17 -32.87 -24.51
N GLN A 833 -12.74 -33.01 -25.70
CA GLN A 833 -13.90 -33.90 -25.91
C GLN A 833 -13.64 -34.87 -27.07
N MET A 834 -12.97 -35.98 -26.74
CA MET A 834 -13.19 -37.25 -27.43
C MET A 834 -14.55 -37.81 -27.03
N ASP A 835 -15.63 -37.20 -27.50
CA ASP A 835 -16.90 -37.89 -27.70
C ASP A 835 -17.18 -37.89 -29.21
N ALA A 836 -16.87 -39.03 -29.83
CA ALA A 836 -16.75 -39.22 -31.28
C ALA A 836 -18.07 -39.11 -32.09
N ASN A 837 -19.11 -38.41 -31.60
CA ASN A 837 -20.43 -38.41 -32.23
C ASN A 837 -21.17 -37.06 -32.30
N LYS A 838 -20.53 -35.93 -32.00
CA LYS A 838 -21.05 -34.59 -32.36
C LYS A 838 -19.93 -33.74 -32.93
N ASP A 839 -19.88 -33.59 -34.25
CA ASP A 839 -19.13 -32.50 -34.90
C ASP A 839 -19.49 -31.19 -34.18
N ILE A 840 -18.50 -30.47 -33.65
CA ILE A 840 -18.71 -29.11 -33.16
C ILE A 840 -18.94 -28.24 -34.40
N SER A 841 -20.18 -28.19 -34.87
CA SER A 841 -20.59 -27.32 -35.96
C SER A 841 -20.35 -25.87 -35.55
N ARG A 842 -19.87 -25.04 -36.49
CA ARG A 842 -19.77 -23.59 -36.31
C ARG A 842 -21.09 -23.05 -35.76
N THR A 843 -21.02 -22.30 -34.67
CA THR A 843 -22.16 -21.61 -34.06
C THR A 843 -21.78 -20.19 -33.70
N VAL A 844 -22.71 -19.44 -33.10
CA VAL A 844 -22.52 -18.06 -32.65
C VAL A 844 -21.70 -17.99 -31.35
N LEU A 845 -20.90 -16.94 -31.19
CA LEU A 845 -20.04 -16.72 -30.02
C LEU A 845 -20.80 -16.80 -28.67
N SER A 846 -22.02 -16.26 -28.62
CA SER A 846 -22.88 -16.32 -27.43
C SER A 846 -23.12 -17.75 -26.95
N GLU A 847 -23.22 -18.72 -27.86
CA GLU A 847 -23.47 -20.11 -27.50
C GLU A 847 -22.22 -20.78 -26.92
N TYR A 848 -21.04 -20.51 -27.48
CA TYR A 848 -19.77 -20.99 -26.92
C TYR A 848 -19.54 -20.45 -25.50
N LEU A 849 -19.86 -19.18 -25.25
CA LEU A 849 -19.76 -18.58 -23.91
C LEU A 849 -20.71 -19.26 -22.92
N LEU A 850 -21.98 -19.46 -23.30
CA LEU A 850 -22.96 -20.16 -22.45
C LEU A 850 -22.53 -21.59 -22.14
N ARG A 851 -22.02 -22.32 -23.14
CA ARG A 851 -21.48 -23.68 -22.96
C ARG A 851 -20.28 -23.70 -22.00
N ALA A 852 -19.37 -22.73 -22.11
CA ALA A 852 -18.22 -22.62 -21.21
C ALA A 852 -18.66 -22.35 -19.75
N ILE A 853 -19.67 -21.51 -19.54
CA ILE A 853 -20.21 -21.23 -18.19
C ILE A 853 -20.98 -22.44 -17.65
N LEU A 854 -21.76 -23.14 -18.48
CA LEU A 854 -22.44 -24.37 -18.10
C LEU A 854 -21.47 -25.48 -17.70
N LYS A 855 -20.30 -25.55 -18.35
CA LYS A 855 -19.25 -26.53 -18.04
C LYS A 855 -18.75 -26.43 -16.59
N LEU A 856 -18.85 -25.25 -15.96
CA LEU A 856 -18.46 -25.06 -14.56
C LEU A 856 -19.29 -25.91 -13.57
N LEU A 857 -20.47 -26.40 -13.98
CA LEU A 857 -21.28 -27.33 -13.18
C LEU A 857 -20.57 -28.65 -12.91
N HIS A 858 -19.61 -29.06 -13.74
CA HIS A 858 -18.93 -30.34 -13.58
C HIS A 858 -18.00 -30.37 -12.36
N LYS A 859 -17.31 -29.27 -12.07
CA LYS A 859 -16.26 -29.23 -11.04
C LYS A 859 -16.29 -27.95 -10.19
N GLU A 860 -16.20 -26.80 -10.82
CA GLU A 860 -15.90 -25.52 -10.15
C GLU A 860 -17.07 -25.02 -9.30
N VAL A 861 -18.31 -25.19 -9.76
CA VAL A 861 -19.53 -24.80 -9.02
C VAL A 861 -19.70 -25.63 -7.74
N PRO A 862 -19.61 -26.99 -7.77
CA PRO A 862 -19.62 -27.80 -6.56
C PRO A 862 -18.52 -27.46 -5.55
N GLU A 863 -17.31 -27.16 -6.02
CA GLU A 863 -16.17 -26.76 -5.16
C GLU A 863 -16.39 -25.37 -4.51
N ASN A 864 -17.10 -24.46 -5.19
CA ASN A 864 -17.35 -23.09 -4.75
C ASN A 864 -18.79 -22.86 -4.23
N GLY A 865 -19.32 -23.80 -3.45
CA GLY A 865 -20.72 -23.80 -2.98
C GLY A 865 -21.18 -22.55 -2.18
N ARG A 866 -20.27 -21.70 -1.71
CA ARG A 866 -20.60 -20.43 -1.04
C ARG A 866 -21.13 -19.35 -2.00
N ASN A 867 -20.75 -19.40 -3.28
CA ASN A 867 -21.03 -18.33 -4.25
C ASN A 867 -22.04 -18.75 -5.35
N LEU A 868 -22.85 -19.78 -5.08
CA LEU A 868 -23.83 -20.35 -6.03
C LEU A 868 -24.85 -19.31 -6.53
N HIS A 869 -25.32 -18.43 -5.66
CA HIS A 869 -26.25 -17.36 -6.03
C HIS A 869 -25.73 -16.54 -7.22
N GLN A 870 -24.42 -16.22 -7.25
CA GLN A 870 -23.83 -15.44 -8.32
C GLN A 870 -23.84 -16.19 -9.66
N TYR A 871 -23.54 -17.48 -9.64
CA TYR A 871 -23.56 -18.33 -10.82
C TYR A 871 -24.96 -18.39 -11.44
N PHE A 872 -25.99 -18.68 -10.63
CA PHE A 872 -27.36 -18.76 -11.14
C PHE A 872 -27.94 -17.38 -11.49
N SER A 873 -27.48 -16.32 -10.81
CA SER A 873 -27.85 -14.94 -11.16
C SER A 873 -27.41 -14.57 -12.58
N PHE A 874 -26.30 -15.11 -13.10
CA PHE A 874 -25.90 -14.89 -14.49
C PHE A 874 -27.00 -15.35 -15.47
N PHE A 875 -27.48 -16.59 -15.32
CA PHE A 875 -28.53 -17.16 -16.17
C PHE A 875 -29.86 -16.45 -15.99
N TRP A 876 -30.20 -16.06 -14.76
CA TRP A 876 -31.38 -15.27 -14.46
C TRP A 876 -31.37 -13.92 -15.18
N MET A 877 -30.25 -13.21 -15.11
CA MET A 877 -30.08 -11.93 -15.79
C MET A 877 -30.19 -12.10 -17.31
N TYR A 878 -29.58 -13.14 -17.87
CA TYR A 878 -29.62 -13.40 -19.30
C TYR A 878 -31.02 -13.76 -19.81
N ALA A 879 -31.74 -14.65 -19.10
CA ALA A 879 -33.11 -15.07 -19.45
C ALA A 879 -34.11 -13.90 -19.44
N ASN A 880 -33.88 -12.87 -18.62
CA ASN A 880 -34.76 -11.72 -18.49
C ASN A 880 -34.46 -10.58 -19.51
N LEU A 881 -33.50 -10.76 -20.43
CA LEU A 881 -33.23 -9.77 -21.48
C LEU A 881 -34.24 -9.81 -22.64
N GLY A 882 -34.88 -10.96 -22.89
CA GLY A 882 -35.84 -11.10 -23.98
C GLY A 882 -36.09 -12.54 -24.44
N VAL A 883 -37.02 -12.67 -25.39
CA VAL A 883 -37.45 -13.97 -25.96
C VAL A 883 -36.30 -14.71 -26.65
N ALA A 884 -35.39 -14.00 -27.32
CA ALA A 884 -34.29 -14.62 -28.04
C ALA A 884 -33.29 -15.30 -27.09
N GLU A 885 -33.02 -14.68 -25.94
CA GLU A 885 -32.10 -15.18 -24.91
C GLU A 885 -32.71 -16.40 -24.21
N LYS A 886 -34.01 -16.36 -23.90
CA LYS A 886 -34.75 -17.55 -23.41
C LYS A 886 -34.68 -18.70 -24.40
N LYS A 887 -34.88 -18.44 -25.71
CA LYS A 887 -34.78 -19.46 -26.76
C LYS A 887 -33.40 -20.11 -26.80
N GLN A 888 -32.32 -19.34 -26.65
CA GLN A 888 -30.96 -19.89 -26.59
C GLN A 888 -30.76 -20.80 -25.37
N LEU A 889 -31.18 -20.37 -24.17
CA LEU A 889 -31.07 -21.20 -22.97
C LEU A 889 -31.91 -22.50 -23.06
N LEU A 890 -33.10 -22.42 -23.66
CA LEU A 890 -33.92 -23.58 -23.94
C LEU A 890 -33.23 -24.54 -24.91
N SER A 891 -32.63 -24.03 -26.00
CA SER A 891 -31.89 -24.87 -26.96
C SER A 891 -30.64 -25.56 -26.38
N LEU A 892 -30.15 -25.08 -25.24
CA LEU A 892 -29.01 -25.64 -24.50
C LEU A 892 -29.42 -26.57 -23.35
N ASP A 893 -30.70 -26.95 -23.26
CA ASP A 893 -31.24 -27.83 -22.21
C ASP A 893 -31.00 -27.32 -20.77
N VAL A 894 -30.88 -26.00 -20.59
CA VAL A 894 -30.61 -25.39 -19.28
C VAL A 894 -31.64 -25.78 -18.19
N PRO A 895 -32.97 -25.80 -18.46
CA PRO A 895 -33.92 -26.26 -17.45
C PRO A 895 -33.67 -27.68 -16.97
N ALA A 896 -33.37 -28.62 -17.89
CA ALA A 896 -33.09 -30.01 -17.55
C ALA A 896 -31.83 -30.13 -16.68
N LEU A 897 -30.75 -29.45 -17.08
CA LEU A 897 -29.49 -29.43 -16.32
C LEU A 897 -29.70 -28.85 -14.91
N PHE A 898 -30.46 -27.76 -14.79
CA PHE A 898 -30.68 -27.10 -13.50
C PHE A 898 -31.60 -27.92 -12.60
N ILE A 899 -32.62 -28.57 -13.15
CA ILE A 899 -33.44 -29.53 -12.40
C ILE A 899 -32.58 -30.68 -11.87
N GLN A 900 -31.68 -31.24 -12.68
CA GLN A 900 -30.75 -32.28 -12.26
C GLN A 900 -29.83 -31.81 -11.15
N VAL A 901 -29.23 -30.62 -11.27
CA VAL A 901 -28.38 -30.03 -10.22
C VAL A 901 -29.18 -29.84 -8.91
N ALA A 902 -30.40 -29.33 -9.01
CA ALA A 902 -31.27 -29.16 -7.84
C ALA A 902 -31.65 -30.51 -7.19
N LEU A 903 -31.66 -31.61 -7.93
CA LEU A 903 -31.92 -32.96 -7.44
C LEU A 903 -30.66 -33.72 -7.00
N ASP A 904 -29.49 -33.09 -7.02
CA ASP A 904 -28.19 -33.74 -6.77
C ASP A 904 -27.84 -34.83 -7.80
N GLU A 905 -28.49 -34.79 -8.98
CA GLU A 905 -28.30 -35.66 -10.15
C GLU A 905 -27.58 -34.92 -11.30
N GLY A 906 -26.94 -33.79 -11.00
CA GLY A 906 -26.26 -32.93 -11.96
C GLY A 906 -25.06 -33.59 -12.66
N PRO A 907 -24.51 -32.94 -13.69
CA PRO A 907 -23.41 -33.50 -14.51
C PRO A 907 -22.05 -33.56 -13.78
N GLY A 908 -21.96 -33.06 -12.55
CA GLY A 908 -20.74 -32.97 -11.74
C GLY A 908 -20.92 -33.57 -10.34
N LEU A 909 -19.99 -33.25 -9.44
CA LEU A 909 -20.11 -33.61 -8.03
C LEU A 909 -21.34 -32.94 -7.39
N SER A 910 -21.95 -33.63 -6.41
CA SER A 910 -23.00 -33.05 -5.57
C SER A 910 -22.47 -31.80 -4.84
N ILE A 911 -23.28 -30.75 -4.73
CA ILE A 911 -22.91 -29.52 -4.01
C ILE A 911 -22.87 -29.82 -2.50
N ARG A 912 -21.66 -29.92 -1.92
CA ARG A 912 -21.46 -30.28 -0.49
C ARG A 912 -21.37 -29.05 0.43
N TYR A 913 -22.24 -28.06 0.22
CA TYR A 913 -22.29 -26.86 1.06
C TYR A 913 -23.46 -26.93 2.05
N GLN A 914 -23.27 -26.44 3.28
CA GLN A 914 -24.25 -26.62 4.37
C GLN A 914 -25.60 -25.95 4.07
N TYR A 915 -25.60 -24.84 3.34
CA TYR A 915 -26.80 -24.07 2.97
C TYR A 915 -26.70 -23.58 1.53
N PRO A 916 -26.97 -24.43 0.52
CA PRO A 916 -26.83 -24.04 -0.88
C PRO A 916 -27.95 -23.05 -1.28
N GLU A 917 -27.58 -21.84 -1.68
CA GLU A 917 -28.52 -20.83 -2.15
C GLU A 917 -28.97 -21.11 -3.60
N LEU A 918 -29.97 -21.98 -3.77
CA LEU A 918 -30.51 -22.37 -5.08
C LEU A 918 -31.70 -21.51 -5.56
N GLY A 919 -32.05 -20.43 -4.86
CA GLY A 919 -33.22 -19.59 -5.22
C GLY A 919 -33.20 -19.11 -6.67
N LYS A 920 -32.06 -18.57 -7.12
CA LYS A 920 -31.89 -18.12 -8.51
C LYS A 920 -31.92 -19.25 -9.54
N LEU A 921 -31.52 -20.47 -9.17
CA LEU A 921 -31.67 -21.65 -10.02
C LEU A 921 -33.15 -21.89 -10.32
N HIS A 922 -33.98 -21.94 -9.27
CA HIS A 922 -35.42 -22.16 -9.40
C HIS A 922 -36.10 -21.04 -10.19
N ALA A 923 -35.68 -19.79 -10.00
CA ALA A 923 -36.14 -18.65 -10.78
C ALA A 923 -35.89 -18.85 -12.28
N VAL A 924 -34.67 -19.25 -12.67
CA VAL A 924 -34.33 -19.53 -14.08
C VAL A 924 -35.21 -20.64 -14.64
N VAL A 925 -35.34 -21.75 -13.91
CA VAL A 925 -36.16 -22.90 -14.32
C VAL A 925 -37.62 -22.46 -14.53
N SER A 926 -38.19 -21.73 -13.57
CA SER A 926 -39.54 -21.16 -13.65
C SER A 926 -39.72 -20.28 -14.88
N CYS A 927 -38.85 -19.30 -15.07
CA CYS A 927 -38.92 -18.34 -16.17
C CYS A 927 -38.85 -19.01 -17.55
N LEU A 928 -37.99 -20.02 -17.72
CA LEU A 928 -37.83 -20.74 -18.97
C LEU A 928 -39.02 -21.65 -19.27
N ILE A 929 -39.48 -22.45 -18.30
CA ILE A 929 -40.63 -23.36 -18.49
C ILE A 929 -41.92 -22.57 -18.74
N ARG A 930 -42.14 -21.46 -18.05
CA ARG A 930 -43.28 -20.55 -18.30
C ARG A 930 -43.29 -19.95 -19.70
N SER A 931 -42.18 -20.06 -20.43
CA SER A 931 -42.07 -19.62 -21.82
C SER A 931 -42.25 -20.78 -22.82
N CYS A 932 -42.53 -22.00 -22.34
CA CYS A 932 -42.76 -23.19 -23.16
C CYS A 932 -44.26 -23.51 -23.29
N ASP A 933 -44.65 -24.09 -24.42
CA ASP A 933 -45.98 -24.61 -24.64
C ASP A 933 -46.16 -25.98 -23.93
N VAL A 934 -47.01 -25.98 -22.91
CA VAL A 934 -47.44 -27.16 -22.14
C VAL A 934 -48.89 -27.56 -22.42
N SER A 935 -49.53 -27.00 -23.46
CA SER A 935 -50.95 -27.20 -23.76
C SER A 935 -51.32 -28.64 -24.09
N SER A 936 -50.35 -29.49 -24.44
CA SER A 936 -50.56 -30.94 -24.59
C SER A 936 -51.00 -31.64 -23.31
N ARG A 937 -50.82 -31.01 -22.14
CA ARG A 937 -51.26 -31.51 -20.84
C ARG A 937 -52.59 -30.90 -20.38
N TRP A 938 -53.22 -30.02 -21.18
CA TRP A 938 -54.47 -29.35 -20.82
C TRP A 938 -55.70 -30.22 -21.09
N GLN A 939 -56.61 -30.23 -20.14
CA GLN A 939 -57.89 -30.92 -20.17
C GLN A 939 -58.94 -30.01 -19.54
N SER A 940 -60.11 -29.85 -20.17
CA SER A 940 -61.21 -29.09 -19.56
C SER A 940 -61.97 -29.92 -18.52
N SER A 941 -62.50 -29.27 -17.47
CA SER A 941 -63.39 -29.89 -16.49
C SER A 941 -64.77 -30.25 -17.04
N ALA A 942 -65.16 -29.65 -18.16
CA ALA A 942 -66.41 -29.95 -18.85
C ALA A 942 -66.14 -30.90 -20.03
N GLU A 943 -66.74 -32.09 -19.99
CA GLU A 943 -66.62 -33.08 -21.06
C GLU A 943 -66.94 -32.48 -22.44
N GLY A 944 -65.99 -32.61 -23.38
CA GLY A 944 -66.14 -32.14 -24.76
C GLY A 944 -65.89 -30.64 -24.99
N ARG A 945 -65.49 -29.86 -23.97
CA ARG A 945 -65.11 -28.44 -24.15
C ARG A 945 -63.59 -28.29 -24.30
N GLU A 946 -63.17 -27.28 -25.07
CA GLU A 946 -61.76 -26.91 -25.15
C GLU A 946 -61.28 -26.30 -23.82
N PRO A 947 -60.03 -26.57 -23.41
CA PRO A 947 -59.41 -25.92 -22.25
C PRO A 947 -59.37 -24.39 -22.39
N ILE A 948 -59.50 -23.67 -21.26
CA ILE A 948 -59.42 -22.21 -21.25
C ILE A 948 -58.00 -21.78 -21.61
N ARG A 949 -57.84 -21.03 -22.71
CA ARG A 949 -56.54 -20.49 -23.12
C ARG A 949 -56.18 -19.25 -22.31
N VAL A 950 -54.93 -19.19 -21.85
CA VAL A 950 -54.35 -17.98 -21.23
C VAL A 950 -54.08 -16.94 -22.32
N LYS A 951 -54.69 -15.75 -22.23
CA LYS A 951 -54.65 -14.72 -23.29
C LYS A 951 -53.34 -13.91 -23.38
N GLU A 952 -52.40 -14.10 -22.46
CA GLU A 952 -51.24 -13.21 -22.27
C GLU A 952 -49.87 -13.92 -22.33
N MET A 953 -49.79 -15.18 -22.78
CA MET A 953 -48.52 -15.93 -22.78
C MET A 953 -47.81 -15.91 -24.15
N GLU A 954 -46.63 -15.29 -24.20
CA GLU A 954 -45.68 -15.45 -25.31
C GLU A 954 -44.96 -16.81 -25.22
N LEU A 955 -45.51 -17.83 -25.88
CA LEU A 955 -44.92 -19.17 -25.94
C LEU A 955 -43.82 -19.24 -27.03
N ILE A 956 -42.65 -19.77 -26.66
CA ILE A 956 -41.45 -19.79 -27.52
C ILE A 956 -41.33 -21.09 -28.30
N MET A 957 -41.50 -22.23 -27.61
CA MET A 957 -41.36 -23.57 -28.17
C MET A 957 -42.12 -24.59 -27.30
N LYS A 958 -42.35 -25.80 -27.82
CA LYS A 958 -42.86 -26.90 -27.01
C LYS A 958 -41.86 -27.26 -25.91
N ILE A 959 -42.37 -27.64 -24.74
CA ILE A 959 -41.51 -28.12 -23.64
C ILE A 959 -40.67 -29.32 -24.09
N GLN A 960 -39.40 -29.36 -23.68
CA GLN A 960 -38.49 -30.47 -23.99
C GLN A 960 -38.93 -31.73 -23.26
N GLU A 961 -38.87 -32.88 -23.94
CA GLU A 961 -39.37 -34.18 -23.42
C GLU A 961 -38.75 -34.54 -22.05
N ASN A 962 -37.43 -34.38 -21.90
CA ASN A 962 -36.75 -34.63 -20.62
C ASN A 962 -37.24 -33.72 -19.48
N VAL A 963 -37.59 -32.47 -19.78
CA VAL A 963 -38.09 -31.50 -18.79
C VAL A 963 -39.55 -31.81 -18.45
N ASP A 964 -40.35 -32.15 -19.46
CA ASP A 964 -41.75 -32.59 -19.31
C ASP A 964 -41.84 -33.83 -18.40
N ASP A 965 -41.00 -34.83 -18.63
CA ASP A 965 -40.89 -36.04 -17.80
C ASP A 965 -40.50 -35.73 -16.34
N GLN A 966 -39.51 -34.85 -16.13
CA GLN A 966 -39.04 -34.51 -14.79
C GLN A 966 -40.09 -33.74 -13.97
N ILE A 967 -40.90 -32.91 -14.62
CA ILE A 967 -41.93 -32.10 -13.97
C ILE A 967 -43.21 -32.89 -13.77
N PHE A 968 -43.76 -33.47 -14.85
CA PHE A 968 -45.12 -34.01 -14.86
C PHE A 968 -45.21 -35.50 -14.51
N GLU A 969 -44.21 -36.31 -14.90
CA GLU A 969 -44.23 -37.77 -14.69
C GLU A 969 -43.51 -38.16 -13.39
N ARG A 970 -42.25 -37.74 -13.20
CA ARG A 970 -41.44 -38.09 -12.01
C ARG A 970 -41.77 -37.22 -10.81
N ALA A 971 -42.00 -35.92 -11.02
CA ALA A 971 -42.37 -34.93 -10.02
C ALA A 971 -41.42 -34.73 -8.82
N ASN A 972 -40.24 -35.38 -8.77
CA ASN A 972 -39.27 -35.23 -7.67
C ASN A 972 -38.81 -33.77 -7.49
N TYR A 973 -38.60 -33.07 -8.61
CA TYR A 973 -38.22 -31.66 -8.59
C TYR A 973 -39.30 -30.79 -7.96
N VAL A 974 -40.56 -31.05 -8.30
CA VAL A 974 -41.72 -30.30 -7.80
C VAL A 974 -41.88 -30.48 -6.29
N LYS A 975 -41.67 -31.70 -5.78
CA LYS A 975 -41.68 -31.95 -4.34
C LYS A 975 -40.58 -31.17 -3.62
N LYS A 976 -39.33 -31.27 -4.11
CA LYS A 976 -38.18 -30.54 -3.55
C LYS A 976 -38.37 -29.02 -3.63
N LEU A 977 -39.00 -28.52 -4.69
CA LEU A 977 -39.33 -27.10 -4.87
C LEU A 977 -40.35 -26.61 -3.83
N ILE A 978 -41.40 -27.40 -3.56
CA ILE A 978 -42.40 -27.09 -2.54
C ILE A 978 -41.77 -27.15 -1.15
N GLU A 979 -41.01 -28.20 -0.85
CA GLU A 979 -40.33 -28.43 0.44
C GLU A 979 -39.37 -27.28 0.82
N ASN A 980 -38.53 -26.82 -0.11
CA ASN A 980 -37.46 -25.87 0.17
C ASN A 980 -37.91 -24.39 0.31
N GLN A 981 -39.17 -24.06 0.01
CA GLN A 981 -39.74 -22.71 0.13
C GLN A 981 -38.95 -21.59 -0.62
N THR A 982 -38.15 -21.94 -1.63
CA THR A 982 -37.22 -21.03 -2.31
C THR A 982 -37.94 -20.06 -3.26
N GLU A 983 -37.65 -18.75 -3.17
CA GLU A 983 -38.24 -17.66 -3.99
C GLU A 983 -39.75 -17.85 -4.26
N ALA A 984 -40.57 -17.64 -3.22
CA ALA A 984 -42.00 -17.97 -3.21
C ALA A 984 -42.78 -17.49 -4.46
N GLU A 985 -42.46 -16.30 -4.99
CA GLU A 985 -43.15 -15.76 -6.16
C GLU A 985 -42.90 -16.60 -7.43
N GLU A 986 -41.65 -16.90 -7.77
CA GLU A 986 -41.32 -17.64 -9.00
C GLU A 986 -41.80 -19.09 -8.94
N THR A 987 -41.75 -19.69 -7.75
CA THR A 987 -42.31 -21.02 -7.49
C THR A 987 -43.84 -21.03 -7.68
N VAL A 988 -44.55 -20.05 -7.12
CA VAL A 988 -46.00 -19.91 -7.32
C VAL A 988 -46.32 -19.78 -8.81
N GLN A 989 -45.60 -18.94 -9.55
CA GLN A 989 -45.87 -18.72 -10.97
C GLN A 989 -45.60 -19.97 -11.83
N LEU A 990 -44.54 -20.73 -11.53
CA LEU A 990 -44.29 -22.01 -12.20
C LEU A 990 -45.43 -23.00 -11.96
N LEU A 991 -45.82 -23.18 -10.69
CA LEU A 991 -46.89 -24.12 -10.33
C LEU A 991 -48.22 -23.71 -10.93
N LYS A 992 -48.56 -22.41 -10.93
CA LYS A 992 -49.76 -21.88 -11.59
C LYS A 992 -49.77 -22.21 -13.08
N HIS A 993 -48.65 -21.98 -13.76
CA HIS A 993 -48.52 -22.26 -15.19
C HIS A 993 -48.70 -23.76 -15.50
N CYS A 994 -48.06 -24.64 -14.73
CA CYS A 994 -48.14 -26.09 -14.93
C CYS A 994 -49.49 -26.70 -14.49
N CYS A 995 -50.18 -26.10 -13.50
CA CYS A 995 -51.50 -26.54 -13.02
C CYS A 995 -52.66 -26.07 -13.90
N TRP A 996 -52.45 -25.04 -14.72
CA TRP A 996 -53.51 -24.44 -15.55
C TRP A 996 -54.14 -25.47 -16.49
N GLU A 997 -55.44 -25.70 -16.33
CA GLU A 997 -56.19 -26.72 -17.08
C GLU A 997 -55.58 -28.13 -16.97
N ASN A 998 -54.78 -28.44 -15.94
CA ASN A 998 -54.12 -29.73 -15.77
C ASN A 998 -54.56 -30.38 -14.45
N PRO A 999 -55.60 -31.24 -14.44
CA PRO A 999 -56.16 -31.82 -13.22
C PRO A 999 -55.22 -32.81 -12.53
N HIS A 1000 -54.45 -33.58 -13.30
CA HIS A 1000 -53.53 -34.58 -12.74
C HIS A 1000 -52.38 -33.90 -11.98
N PHE A 1001 -51.74 -32.91 -12.61
CA PHE A 1001 -50.66 -32.16 -11.97
C PHE A 1001 -51.19 -31.29 -10.81
N SER A 1002 -52.35 -30.66 -10.97
CA SER A 1002 -53.03 -29.94 -9.88
C SER A 1002 -53.23 -30.83 -8.65
N TRP A 1003 -53.68 -32.07 -8.83
CA TRP A 1003 -53.89 -33.00 -7.72
C TRP A 1003 -52.57 -33.37 -7.01
N LEU A 1004 -51.51 -33.62 -7.78
CA LEU A 1004 -50.18 -33.91 -7.25
C LEU A 1004 -49.65 -32.76 -6.38
N VAL A 1005 -49.73 -31.51 -6.88
CA VAL A 1005 -49.29 -30.31 -6.14
C VAL A 1005 -50.10 -30.13 -4.87
N LEU A 1006 -51.43 -30.27 -4.94
CA LEU A 1006 -52.30 -30.17 -3.76
C LEU A 1006 -52.00 -31.23 -2.72
N LYS A 1007 -51.75 -32.47 -3.15
CA LYS A 1007 -51.38 -33.58 -2.26
C LYS A 1007 -50.07 -33.30 -1.52
N GLU A 1008 -49.06 -32.81 -2.24
CA GLU A 1008 -47.77 -32.46 -1.64
C GLU A 1008 -47.90 -31.27 -0.68
N LEU A 1009 -48.63 -30.22 -1.05
CA LEU A 1009 -48.89 -29.06 -0.17
C LEU A 1009 -49.58 -29.47 1.13
N LEU A 1010 -50.63 -30.30 1.04
CA LEU A 1010 -51.33 -30.80 2.22
C LEU A 1010 -50.43 -31.69 3.09
N PHE A 1011 -49.57 -32.50 2.47
CA PHE A 1011 -48.55 -33.28 3.19
C PHE A 1011 -47.57 -32.38 3.95
N GLN A 1012 -47.00 -31.37 3.29
CA GLN A 1012 -46.08 -30.41 3.92
C GLN A 1012 -46.77 -29.63 5.05
N ILE A 1013 -48.02 -29.18 4.86
CA ILE A 1013 -48.80 -28.53 5.92
C ILE A 1013 -49.01 -29.48 7.11
N SER A 1014 -49.24 -30.77 6.86
CA SER A 1014 -49.43 -31.76 7.94
C SER A 1014 -48.15 -32.08 8.72
N CYS A 1015 -46.99 -31.89 8.09
CA CYS A 1015 -45.68 -32.22 8.66
C CYS A 1015 -44.90 -31.00 9.20
N SER A 1016 -45.29 -29.77 8.85
CA SER A 1016 -44.60 -28.54 9.24
C SER A 1016 -45.00 -28.06 10.64
N TYR A 1017 -44.08 -27.37 11.34
CA TYR A 1017 -44.42 -26.67 12.56
C TYR A 1017 -45.33 -25.46 12.30
N THR A 1018 -46.15 -25.07 13.28
CA THR A 1018 -47.14 -23.98 13.12
C THR A 1018 -46.54 -22.66 12.60
N TYR A 1019 -45.30 -22.33 12.97
CA TYR A 1019 -44.64 -21.11 12.53
C TYR A 1019 -44.05 -21.19 11.10
N GLU A 1020 -43.89 -22.40 10.55
CA GLU A 1020 -43.41 -22.69 9.18
C GLU A 1020 -44.54 -22.96 8.19
N MET A 1021 -45.80 -23.07 8.64
CA MET A 1021 -46.95 -23.41 7.79
C MET A 1021 -47.34 -22.30 6.79
N ARG A 1022 -47.06 -21.03 7.11
CA ARG A 1022 -47.60 -19.89 6.38
C ARG A 1022 -47.29 -19.92 4.87
N PRO A 1023 -46.04 -20.15 4.41
CA PRO A 1023 -45.74 -20.20 2.97
C PRO A 1023 -46.52 -21.28 2.22
N PHE A 1024 -46.75 -22.44 2.86
CA PHE A 1024 -47.53 -23.53 2.26
C PHE A 1024 -49.02 -23.21 2.17
N VAL A 1025 -49.57 -22.55 3.19
CA VAL A 1025 -50.98 -22.09 3.20
C VAL A 1025 -51.19 -20.99 2.17
N ASP A 1026 -50.26 -20.05 2.05
CA ASP A 1026 -50.30 -18.99 1.04
C ASP A 1026 -50.23 -19.60 -0.37
N LEU A 1027 -49.33 -20.57 -0.62
CA LEU A 1027 -49.25 -21.29 -1.89
C LEU A 1027 -50.50 -22.13 -2.18
N LEU A 1028 -51.07 -22.79 -1.17
CA LEU A 1028 -52.34 -23.52 -1.29
C LEU A 1028 -53.49 -22.58 -1.70
N LEU A 1029 -53.57 -21.40 -1.08
CA LEU A 1029 -54.52 -20.35 -1.43
C LEU A 1029 -54.36 -19.96 -2.91
N GLU A 1030 -53.13 -19.69 -3.35
CA GLU A 1030 -52.85 -19.35 -4.75
C GLU A 1030 -53.29 -20.44 -5.75
N MET A 1031 -53.13 -21.73 -5.40
CA MET A 1031 -53.61 -22.84 -6.23
C MET A 1031 -55.15 -22.94 -6.26
N THR A 1032 -55.84 -22.56 -5.18
CA THR A 1032 -57.33 -22.50 -5.17
C THR A 1032 -57.90 -21.32 -5.93
N LEU A 1033 -57.13 -20.24 -6.05
CA LEU A 1033 -57.52 -19.02 -6.76
C LEU A 1033 -57.24 -19.08 -8.27
N LEU A 1034 -56.61 -20.15 -8.76
CA LEU A 1034 -56.43 -20.39 -10.20
C LEU A 1034 -57.79 -20.42 -10.92
N ASN A 1035 -58.02 -19.41 -11.76
CA ASN A 1035 -59.28 -19.16 -12.47
C ASN A 1035 -59.36 -19.92 -13.81
N ASP A 1036 -59.17 -21.23 -13.74
CA ASP A 1036 -59.37 -22.15 -14.88
C ASP A 1036 -60.66 -22.96 -14.71
N SER A 1037 -60.96 -23.87 -15.63
CA SER A 1037 -62.16 -24.69 -15.58
C SER A 1037 -62.21 -25.64 -14.36
N TRP A 1038 -61.07 -25.93 -13.71
CA TRP A 1038 -60.93 -26.86 -12.59
C TRP A 1038 -60.95 -26.21 -11.20
N GLN A 1039 -61.08 -24.88 -11.10
CA GLN A 1039 -61.05 -24.16 -9.83
C GLN A 1039 -61.96 -24.78 -8.75
N LYS A 1040 -63.24 -25.02 -9.10
CA LYS A 1040 -64.22 -25.59 -8.17
C LYS A 1040 -63.83 -26.99 -7.70
N HIS A 1041 -63.25 -27.80 -8.59
CA HIS A 1041 -62.81 -29.15 -8.26
C HIS A 1041 -61.61 -29.12 -7.31
N ARG A 1042 -60.65 -28.21 -7.51
CA ARG A 1042 -59.52 -28.02 -6.58
C ARG A 1042 -60.01 -27.66 -5.17
N VAL A 1043 -60.94 -26.72 -5.05
CA VAL A 1043 -61.55 -26.34 -3.75
C VAL A 1043 -62.25 -27.52 -3.09
N VAL A 1044 -63.08 -28.26 -3.83
CA VAL A 1044 -63.79 -29.43 -3.29
C VAL A 1044 -62.82 -30.54 -2.87
N ASN A 1045 -61.73 -30.75 -3.61
CA ASN A 1045 -60.74 -31.79 -3.31
C ASN A 1045 -59.88 -31.48 -2.09
N ILE A 1046 -59.68 -30.19 -1.74
CA ILE A 1046 -58.95 -29.78 -0.54
C ILE A 1046 -59.83 -29.91 0.72
N LEU A 1047 -61.14 -29.68 0.57
CA LEU A 1047 -62.10 -29.78 1.68
C LEU A 1047 -62.43 -31.24 2.04
N LYS A 1048 -62.17 -32.19 1.13
CA LYS A 1048 -62.32 -33.63 1.33
C LYS A 1048 -61.02 -34.22 1.86
#